data_AF-R1GBX9-F1
#
_entry.id   AF-R1GBX9-F1
#
_cell.length_a   1.000
_cell.length_b   1.000
_cell.length_c   1.000
_cell.angle_alpha   90.00
_cell.angle_beta   90.00
_cell.angle_gamma   90.00
#
_symmetry.space_group_name_H-M   'P 1'
#
loop_
_entity.id
_entity.type
_entity.pdbx_description
1 polymer ?
#
loop_
_entity_poly.entity_id
_entity_poly.type
_entity_poly.pdbx_seq_one_letter_code
_entity_poly.pdbx_strand_id
1 'polypeptide(L)'
;MATLRIKTYLCSTKYSQDPYLLSLLKWREQGEDDITDLLKRFLFVPEIEIVKLLPEVFDALFEVLVEYAGNDEIEDLVFNTLVIVLGIVYDRRFNLAPIVDQYAQNRFNYPFATSSLIRSFNRLLSKPTNPDSSRKLRATFKVGAHVFKFIMKARQQQKDKEAGIGLTNRQTTFTKDMENIFQSLEDLMSNSAAALVGTKTLLVQHLHQWLPEMTLCLAPKEVLGFASDFIDSCFEASGKLVLYKLTLILHFSKIPAFKDPETRPTLLSNTVRWLAPHWGKTVAVTTQWKDQVRLCCSVVACQINDLGAEAAEYIPKLVDSYMAISSTPKPQKQTLSLLFPSSYPFAMKPTTTDAEFDEALVEILGVLAAITNLPINISPDLPKPELATFLFDTLQVYLSFLDGEAFPSSWLSVNIYHHRATMKALEKLCSILVDSFLPDPDEADDFNTELWRSFFDALLKLVGSDALALETFPEQKRRAVWKIAGDVRELGAELLRRSWETIGWETAPEDRNQYGLEKMGGYQVQYVPGLVAPIVELCLSVHQGLRSVAIQVLQTMIISEWTLSSDLALIQAEMIDCLDRLFKSKDITESILQKLFISELIDLFEPLAQDPDDPLFNAVKDLIGTIDELLDLLVAVHGRENSGEIFHIMDTLHLMEFLKDMQKEDIYIRYVHQLAEIQADAGNHTEAGLALRLHAELYEWDASASVPALEDPPFPGQSAFERKEQLYFEMIKHYEEGLSWNNALQAYQELATQYESNVFDFSKLARTQRAMATVYESINKGDRQIPRYFRVLYKGLGFPVSLRDKQFIFEGSPTDSRATFTDRMQQQHPSAQISNGANEEDVEGQYLQIYSVSAQKDLLHPIYQRPKVGQAIREHYVLSRPNKFSTTSRRHVSDTSLKEQAIRKTIYSTAEAFPTILRRSEIVSVDHINLTPVQSALERTLRKTTELAQLERRVTNGEDSALQQLTEALMLSVDSNSPATVAKYRELIPQPPAPTESVMDEEDQPEPPQLSQMENALKVALMDHALMVKRCLGAYTRPAQQATAADLLSRFETTYGPELEALSESSQSQSISDRMTGTVKKRFSMLNIGKKASKNFRLGESVAEE
;
A
#
# COMPACT_ATOMS: atom_id res chain seq x y z
N MET A 1 27.59 92.72 -4.58
CA MET A 1 27.32 92.10 -5.89
C MET A 1 26.83 90.68 -5.65
N ALA A 2 25.64 90.32 -6.12
CA ALA A 2 25.13 88.95 -6.04
C ALA A 2 25.57 88.17 -7.28
N THR A 3 26.14 86.98 -7.11
CA THR A 3 26.58 86.10 -8.20
C THR A 3 25.57 84.97 -8.38
N LEU A 4 24.99 84.85 -9.58
CA LEU A 4 24.11 83.75 -9.96
C LEU A 4 24.94 82.62 -10.58
N ARG A 5 25.01 81.45 -9.92
CA ARG A 5 25.60 80.24 -10.51
C ARG A 5 24.49 79.41 -11.13
N ILE A 6 24.49 79.34 -12.46
CA ILE A 6 23.62 78.44 -13.23
C ILE A 6 24.45 77.21 -13.60
N LYS A 7 23.98 76.02 -13.21
CA LYS A 7 24.44 74.75 -13.78
C LYS A 7 23.41 74.30 -14.82
N THR A 8 23.84 74.13 -16.06
CA THR A 8 23.02 73.56 -17.14
C THR A 8 23.51 72.15 -17.46
N TYR A 9 22.58 71.24 -17.73
CA TYR A 9 22.85 69.90 -18.28
C TYR A 9 22.29 69.87 -19.69
N LEU A 10 23.12 69.60 -20.68
CA LEU A 10 22.74 69.60 -22.09
C LEU A 10 22.60 68.14 -22.56
N CYS A 11 21.37 67.72 -22.84
CA CYS A 11 21.08 66.36 -23.29
C CYS A 11 21.01 66.34 -24.82
N SER A 12 22.05 65.82 -25.47
CA SER A 12 22.08 65.59 -26.93
C SER A 12 22.17 64.09 -27.23
N THR A 13 21.47 63.65 -28.27
CA THR A 13 21.55 62.29 -28.83
C THR A 13 22.50 62.21 -30.04
N LYS A 14 23.09 63.34 -30.46
CA LYS A 14 23.93 63.45 -31.66
C LYS A 14 25.33 64.00 -31.39
N TYR A 15 25.53 64.66 -30.25
CA TYR A 15 26.79 65.29 -29.90
C TYR A 15 27.13 64.98 -28.45
N SER A 16 28.34 64.50 -28.19
CA SER A 16 28.84 64.33 -26.83
C SER A 16 29.54 65.60 -26.36
N GLN A 17 29.53 65.83 -25.05
CA GLN A 17 30.35 66.85 -24.39
C GLN A 17 31.53 66.22 -23.63
N ASP A 18 31.66 64.90 -23.67
CA ASP A 18 32.79 64.21 -23.07
C ASP A 18 34.07 64.52 -23.87
N PRO A 19 35.10 65.10 -23.23
CA PRO A 19 36.30 65.53 -23.93
C PRO A 19 37.08 64.35 -24.53
N TYR A 20 37.06 63.17 -23.90
CA TYR A 20 37.77 62.01 -24.42
C TYR A 20 37.03 61.38 -25.60
N LEU A 21 35.70 61.32 -25.55
CA LEU A 21 34.90 60.84 -26.68
C LEU A 21 35.04 61.77 -27.91
N LEU A 22 35.00 63.09 -27.71
CA LEU A 22 35.21 64.06 -28.79
C LEU A 22 36.64 63.98 -29.38
N SER A 23 37.66 63.81 -28.54
CA SER A 23 39.03 63.60 -28.99
C SER A 23 39.20 62.31 -29.80
N LEU A 24 38.47 61.24 -29.46
CA LEU A 24 38.48 60.00 -30.25
C LEU A 24 37.81 60.19 -31.62
N LEU A 25 36.67 60.88 -31.68
CA LEU A 25 35.99 61.17 -32.95
C LEU A 25 36.81 62.09 -33.87
N LYS A 26 37.71 62.88 -33.28
CA LYS A 26 38.66 63.75 -33.99
C LYS A 26 40.10 63.26 -33.85
N TRP A 27 40.32 61.95 -33.79
CA TRP A 27 41.64 61.36 -33.54
C TRP A 27 42.71 61.83 -34.54
N ARG A 28 42.33 62.15 -35.79
CA ARG A 28 43.24 62.68 -36.81
C ARG A 28 43.83 64.05 -36.49
N GLU A 29 43.25 64.78 -35.54
CA GLU A 29 43.75 66.08 -35.05
C GLU A 29 44.69 65.93 -33.84
N GLN A 30 44.93 64.70 -33.36
CA GLN A 30 45.76 64.38 -32.19
C GLN A 30 47.14 63.82 -32.62
N GLY A 31 48.18 63.98 -31.78
CA GLY A 31 49.48 63.34 -31.99
C GLY A 31 49.48 61.84 -31.60
N GLU A 32 50.50 61.09 -32.02
CA GLU A 32 50.61 59.63 -31.74
C GLU A 32 50.68 59.32 -30.22
N ASP A 33 51.45 60.10 -29.46
CA ASP A 33 51.52 59.99 -28.00
C ASP A 33 50.17 60.32 -27.32
N ASP A 34 49.45 61.31 -27.88
CA ASP A 34 48.13 61.72 -27.38
C ASP A 34 47.07 60.64 -27.63
N ILE A 35 47.15 59.90 -28.74
CA ILE A 35 46.25 58.77 -29.06
C ILE A 35 46.43 57.63 -28.04
N THR A 36 47.68 57.33 -27.68
CA THR A 36 47.99 56.30 -26.68
C THR A 36 47.41 56.65 -25.30
N ASP A 37 47.58 57.90 -24.87
CA ASP A 37 47.02 58.42 -23.62
C ASP A 37 45.49 58.50 -23.66
N LEU A 38 44.92 58.87 -24.82
CA LEU A 38 43.48 58.93 -25.07
C LEU A 38 42.83 57.55 -24.92
N LEU A 39 43.37 56.52 -25.57
CA LEU A 39 42.83 55.16 -25.49
C LEU A 39 42.92 54.59 -24.06
N LYS A 40 43.99 54.90 -23.32
CA LYS A 40 44.12 54.52 -21.89
C LYS A 40 43.05 55.21 -21.02
N ARG A 41 42.67 56.45 -21.34
CA ARG A 41 41.66 57.23 -20.59
C ARG A 41 40.22 57.01 -21.08
N PHE A 42 40.03 56.43 -22.27
CA PHE A 42 38.71 56.17 -22.83
C PHE A 42 37.84 55.27 -21.93
N LEU A 43 38.48 54.45 -21.08
CA LEU A 43 37.84 53.64 -20.05
C LEU A 43 36.95 54.43 -19.06
N PHE A 44 37.19 55.74 -18.91
CA PHE A 44 36.46 56.60 -17.99
C PHE A 44 35.28 57.33 -18.64
N VAL A 45 35.06 57.14 -19.95
CA VAL A 45 33.91 57.73 -20.66
C VAL A 45 32.62 57.06 -20.17
N PRO A 46 31.58 57.82 -19.81
CA PRO A 46 30.30 57.24 -19.41
C PRO A 46 29.70 56.35 -20.51
N GLU A 47 29.29 55.13 -20.16
CA GLU A 47 28.75 54.14 -21.11
C GLU A 47 27.63 54.71 -21.98
N ILE A 48 26.73 55.52 -21.40
CA ILE A 48 25.61 56.15 -22.12
C ILE A 48 26.06 57.10 -23.24
N GLU A 49 27.21 57.77 -23.09
CA GLU A 49 27.75 58.66 -24.13
C GLU A 49 28.31 57.85 -25.30
N ILE A 50 28.95 56.70 -25.01
CA ILE A 50 29.41 55.75 -26.03
C ILE A 50 28.22 55.19 -26.81
N VAL A 51 27.14 54.79 -26.13
CA VAL A 51 25.94 54.22 -26.76
C VAL A 51 25.28 55.17 -27.76
N LYS A 52 25.26 56.48 -27.47
CA LYS A 52 24.67 57.49 -28.37
C LYS A 52 25.40 57.60 -29.72
N LEU A 53 26.72 57.42 -29.71
CA LEU A 53 27.60 57.59 -30.86
C LEU A 53 28.29 56.27 -31.23
N LEU A 54 27.63 55.14 -30.96
CA LEU A 54 28.22 53.81 -31.06
C LEU A 54 28.80 53.51 -32.46
N PRO A 55 28.10 53.80 -33.57
CA PRO A 55 28.66 53.62 -34.91
C PRO A 55 29.90 54.49 -35.18
N GLU A 56 29.88 55.75 -34.74
CA GLU A 56 30.99 56.69 -34.91
C GLU A 56 32.21 56.30 -34.06
N VAL A 57 31.98 55.75 -32.87
CA VAL A 57 33.04 55.20 -32.02
C VAL A 57 33.67 53.97 -32.67
N PHE A 58 32.87 53.05 -33.23
CA PHE A 58 33.43 51.91 -33.97
C PHE A 58 34.24 52.38 -35.18
N ASP A 59 33.72 53.30 -35.98
CA ASP A 59 34.45 53.84 -37.14
C ASP A 59 35.79 54.46 -36.71
N ALA A 60 35.80 55.29 -35.67
CA ALA A 60 37.03 55.89 -35.16
C ALA A 60 38.05 54.83 -34.67
N LEU A 61 37.60 53.82 -33.93
CA LEU A 61 38.48 52.75 -33.45
C LEU A 61 39.06 51.92 -34.60
N PHE A 62 38.25 51.54 -35.59
CA PHE A 62 38.74 50.77 -36.75
C PHE A 62 39.61 51.61 -37.68
N GLU A 63 39.35 52.92 -37.82
CA GLU A 63 40.23 53.84 -38.54
C GLU A 63 41.62 53.92 -37.88
N VAL A 64 41.67 54.15 -36.57
CA VAL A 64 42.94 54.17 -35.80
C VAL A 64 43.66 52.83 -35.94
N LEU A 65 42.94 51.71 -35.87
CA LEU A 65 43.50 50.37 -36.01
C LEU A 65 44.18 50.15 -37.37
N VAL A 66 43.56 50.64 -38.45
CA VAL A 66 44.07 50.46 -39.82
C VAL A 66 45.22 51.42 -40.13
N GLU A 67 45.17 52.67 -39.64
CA GLU A 67 46.24 53.67 -39.86
C GLU A 67 47.55 53.26 -39.16
N TYR A 68 47.45 52.79 -37.91
CA TYR A 68 48.59 52.37 -37.08
C TYR A 68 48.86 50.86 -37.12
N ALA A 69 48.42 50.18 -38.19
CA ALA A 69 48.62 48.74 -38.33
C ALA A 69 50.12 48.37 -38.27
N GLY A 70 50.49 47.50 -37.33
CA GLY A 70 51.88 47.12 -37.05
C GLY A 70 52.51 47.78 -35.82
N ASN A 71 51.86 48.76 -35.19
CA ASN A 71 52.24 49.25 -33.86
C ASN A 71 51.53 48.43 -32.76
N ASP A 72 52.26 47.51 -32.12
CA ASP A 72 51.71 46.56 -31.14
C ASP A 72 51.00 47.26 -29.95
N GLU A 73 51.50 48.40 -29.46
CA GLU A 73 50.91 49.10 -28.32
C GLU A 73 49.54 49.71 -28.67
N ILE A 74 49.44 50.39 -29.82
CA ILE A 74 48.19 51.01 -30.28
C ILE A 74 47.17 49.93 -30.65
N GLU A 75 47.59 48.89 -31.37
CA GLU A 75 46.73 47.77 -31.74
C GLU A 75 46.11 47.08 -30.50
N ASP A 76 46.89 46.85 -29.45
CA ASP A 76 46.42 46.23 -28.22
C ASP A 76 45.47 47.17 -27.44
N LEU A 77 45.74 48.47 -27.40
CA LEU A 77 44.87 49.46 -26.76
C LEU A 77 43.54 49.61 -27.49
N VAL A 78 43.55 49.66 -28.82
CA VAL A 78 42.32 49.70 -29.63
C VAL A 78 41.52 48.42 -29.46
N PHE A 79 42.16 47.23 -29.50
CA PHE A 79 41.48 45.96 -29.28
C PHE A 79 40.83 45.90 -27.89
N ASN A 80 41.55 46.29 -26.84
CA ASN A 80 41.00 46.33 -25.48
C ASN A 80 39.82 47.31 -25.37
N THR A 81 39.93 48.47 -26.02
CA THR A 81 38.84 49.47 -26.07
C THR A 81 37.62 48.93 -26.80
N LEU A 82 37.83 48.25 -27.94
CA LEU A 82 36.77 47.61 -28.71
C LEU A 82 36.02 46.56 -27.87
N VAL A 83 36.76 45.71 -27.14
CA VAL A 83 36.16 44.70 -26.23
C VAL A 83 35.30 45.35 -25.15
N ILE A 84 35.69 46.52 -24.65
CA ILE A 84 34.95 47.25 -23.61
C ILE A 84 33.69 47.89 -24.18
N VAL A 85 33.79 48.53 -25.35
CA VAL A 85 32.62 49.04 -26.08
C VAL A 85 31.64 47.90 -26.38
N LEU A 86 32.14 46.75 -26.83
CA LEU A 86 31.32 45.55 -27.03
C LEU A 86 30.77 44.99 -25.72
N GLY A 87 31.45 45.16 -24.59
CA GLY A 87 30.96 44.76 -23.28
C GLY A 87 29.66 45.48 -22.89
N ILE A 88 29.53 46.76 -23.26
CA ILE A 88 28.34 47.58 -23.03
C ILE A 88 27.12 47.02 -23.80
N VAL A 89 27.36 46.42 -24.96
CA VAL A 89 26.32 45.87 -25.85
C VAL A 89 25.56 44.72 -25.19
N TYR A 90 26.27 43.90 -24.40
CA TYR A 90 25.71 42.76 -23.66
C TYR A 90 25.17 43.13 -22.27
N ASP A 91 25.23 44.41 -21.88
CA ASP A 91 24.59 44.87 -20.66
C ASP A 91 23.05 44.82 -20.83
N ARG A 92 22.38 44.18 -19.88
CA ARG A 92 20.91 44.06 -19.84
C ARG A 92 20.20 45.42 -19.87
N ARG A 93 20.87 46.50 -19.45
CA ARG A 93 20.34 47.87 -19.48
C ARG A 93 20.15 48.42 -20.90
N PHE A 94 20.97 48.00 -21.86
CA PHE A 94 21.02 48.61 -23.19
C PHE A 94 20.62 47.65 -24.32
N ASN A 95 20.94 46.36 -24.23
CA ASN A 95 20.61 45.32 -25.23
C ASN A 95 20.88 45.74 -26.70
N LEU A 96 22.11 46.17 -26.99
CA LEU A 96 22.45 46.82 -28.27
C LEU A 96 22.92 45.84 -29.36
N ALA A 97 22.89 44.53 -29.12
CA ALA A 97 23.42 43.53 -30.05
C ALA A 97 22.87 43.67 -31.49
N PRO A 98 21.55 43.90 -31.71
CA PRO A 98 21.01 44.11 -33.05
C PRO A 98 21.60 45.33 -33.77
N ILE A 99 21.98 46.38 -33.03
CA ILE A 99 22.55 47.61 -33.59
C ILE A 99 23.98 47.36 -34.04
N VAL A 100 24.76 46.60 -33.26
CA VAL A 100 26.12 46.21 -33.65
C VAL A 100 26.09 45.29 -34.87
N ASP A 101 25.14 44.36 -34.91
CA ASP A 101 24.93 43.48 -36.06
C ASP A 101 24.56 44.28 -37.32
N GLN A 102 23.67 45.26 -37.19
CA GLN A 102 23.31 46.16 -38.29
C GLN A 102 24.51 46.99 -38.76
N TYR A 103 25.34 47.48 -37.83
CA TYR A 103 26.58 48.20 -38.15
C TYR A 103 27.57 47.31 -38.92
N ALA A 104 27.82 46.09 -38.42
CA ALA A 104 28.72 45.12 -39.04
C ALA A 104 28.27 44.71 -40.46
N GLN A 105 26.96 44.70 -40.73
CA GLN A 105 26.41 44.36 -42.05
C GLN A 105 26.39 45.54 -43.01
N ASN A 106 26.02 46.74 -42.57
CA ASN A 106 25.64 47.84 -43.47
C ASN A 106 26.62 49.03 -43.48
N ARG A 107 27.45 49.23 -42.45
CA ARG A 107 28.33 50.41 -42.32
C ARG A 107 29.81 50.07 -42.22
N PHE A 108 30.16 48.95 -41.59
CA PHE A 108 31.54 48.52 -41.43
C PHE A 108 32.25 48.34 -42.79
N ASN A 109 33.38 49.02 -43.01
CA ASN A 109 34.15 48.97 -44.27
C ASN A 109 35.67 49.07 -44.03
N TYR A 110 36.21 48.09 -43.29
CA TYR A 110 37.62 48.08 -42.88
C TYR A 110 38.28 46.74 -43.25
N PRO A 111 38.57 46.47 -44.54
CA PRO A 111 39.06 45.17 -45.00
C PRO A 111 40.45 44.79 -44.45
N PHE A 112 41.27 45.76 -44.07
CA PHE A 112 42.62 45.52 -43.56
C PHE A 112 42.69 45.35 -42.04
N ALA A 113 41.55 45.44 -41.34
CA ALA A 113 41.50 45.27 -39.88
C ALA A 113 41.79 43.83 -39.41
N THR A 114 41.58 42.83 -40.28
CA THR A 114 41.70 41.39 -39.97
C THR A 114 43.02 41.05 -39.28
N SER A 115 44.16 41.41 -39.89
CA SER A 115 45.49 41.03 -39.38
C SER A 115 45.83 41.73 -38.06
N SER A 116 45.41 42.98 -37.85
CA SER A 116 45.63 43.69 -36.59
C SER A 116 44.78 43.11 -35.46
N LEU A 117 43.49 42.83 -35.70
CA LEU A 117 42.61 42.20 -34.68
C LEU A 117 43.10 40.82 -34.26
N ILE A 118 43.50 39.99 -35.23
CA ILE A 118 44.05 38.65 -34.99
C ILE A 118 45.37 38.72 -34.21
N ARG A 119 46.29 39.60 -34.60
CA ARG A 119 47.58 39.75 -33.89
C ARG A 119 47.38 40.22 -32.46
N SER A 120 46.53 41.23 -32.21
CA SER A 120 46.19 41.67 -30.85
C SER A 120 45.59 40.54 -30.02
N PHE A 121 44.72 39.72 -30.63
CA PHE A 121 44.12 38.60 -29.92
C PHE A 121 45.15 37.50 -29.59
N ASN A 122 46.03 37.14 -30.53
CA ASN A 122 47.12 36.19 -30.30
C ASN A 122 48.11 36.69 -29.22
N ARG A 123 48.49 37.97 -29.25
CA ARG A 123 49.33 38.58 -28.20
C ARG A 123 48.65 38.49 -26.83
N LEU A 124 47.34 38.75 -26.76
CA LEU A 124 46.57 38.62 -25.53
C LEU A 124 46.52 37.18 -25.00
N LEU A 125 46.45 36.18 -25.89
CA LEU A 125 46.46 34.76 -25.55
C LEU A 125 47.83 34.23 -25.11
N SER A 126 48.94 34.87 -25.51
CA SER A 126 50.31 34.39 -25.26
C SER A 126 50.71 34.26 -23.77
N LYS A 127 50.08 35.01 -22.86
CA LYS A 127 50.40 35.03 -21.41
C LYS A 127 49.12 34.95 -20.56
N PRO A 128 48.40 33.82 -20.57
CA PRO A 128 47.06 33.74 -19.99
C PRO A 128 47.04 33.74 -18.46
N THR A 129 48.17 33.41 -17.81
CA THR A 129 48.29 33.34 -16.34
C THR A 129 48.53 34.68 -15.66
N ASN A 130 48.91 35.73 -16.41
CA ASN A 130 49.04 37.08 -15.85
C ASN A 130 47.64 37.60 -15.42
N PRO A 131 47.46 38.15 -14.20
CA PRO A 131 46.18 38.67 -13.73
C PRO A 131 45.50 39.69 -14.66
N ASP A 132 46.27 40.58 -15.29
CA ASP A 132 45.74 41.62 -16.18
C ASP A 132 45.32 41.03 -17.52
N SER A 133 46.15 40.17 -18.11
CA SER A 133 45.82 39.42 -19.33
C SER A 133 44.60 38.52 -19.10
N SER A 134 44.52 37.83 -17.97
CA SER A 134 43.38 36.98 -17.58
C SER A 134 42.08 37.79 -17.45
N ARG A 135 42.14 39.01 -16.90
CA ARG A 135 40.97 39.91 -16.84
C ARG A 135 40.51 40.32 -18.25
N LYS A 136 41.45 40.74 -19.10
CA LYS A 136 41.19 41.13 -20.49
C LYS A 136 40.67 39.97 -21.34
N LEU A 137 41.22 38.77 -21.17
CA LEU A 137 40.74 37.54 -21.81
C LEU A 137 39.30 37.23 -21.42
N ARG A 138 38.96 37.29 -20.11
CA ARG A 138 37.59 37.06 -19.65
C ARG A 138 36.59 38.07 -20.22
N ALA A 139 37.00 39.34 -20.39
CA ALA A 139 36.16 40.34 -21.06
C ALA A 139 36.02 40.02 -22.56
N THR A 140 37.11 39.67 -23.23
CA THR A 140 37.16 39.32 -24.65
C THR A 140 36.27 38.12 -24.96
N PHE A 141 36.32 37.06 -24.13
CA PHE A 141 35.57 35.84 -24.37
C PHE A 141 34.05 36.04 -24.31
N LYS A 142 33.57 36.94 -23.44
CA LYS A 142 32.14 37.28 -23.34
C LYS A 142 31.60 37.95 -24.61
N VAL A 143 32.45 38.69 -25.32
CA VAL A 143 32.08 39.45 -26.53
C VAL A 143 32.64 38.82 -27.81
N GLY A 144 33.22 37.63 -27.71
CA GLY A 144 34.00 37.01 -28.78
C GLY A 144 33.21 36.80 -30.07
N ALA A 145 31.89 36.57 -29.99
CA ALA A 145 31.04 36.46 -31.17
C ALA A 145 31.10 37.71 -32.06
N HIS A 146 31.01 38.91 -31.47
CA HIS A 146 31.14 40.16 -32.23
C HIS A 146 32.58 40.43 -32.68
N VAL A 147 33.58 40.03 -31.88
CA VAL A 147 34.99 40.14 -32.29
C VAL A 147 35.24 39.30 -33.55
N PHE A 148 34.83 38.02 -33.54
CA PHE A 148 34.93 37.15 -34.72
C PHE A 148 34.06 37.64 -35.87
N LYS A 149 32.87 38.19 -35.62
CA LYS A 149 32.04 38.83 -36.66
C LYS A 149 32.79 39.93 -37.41
N PHE A 150 33.48 40.84 -36.70
CA PHE A 150 34.28 41.88 -37.34
C PHE A 150 35.51 41.33 -38.06
N ILE A 151 36.22 40.35 -37.47
CA ILE A 151 37.35 39.69 -38.13
C ILE A 151 36.90 39.04 -39.45
N MET A 152 35.79 38.30 -39.43
CA MET A 152 35.27 37.58 -40.59
C MET A 152 34.70 38.54 -41.65
N LYS A 153 34.01 39.61 -41.24
CA LYS A 153 33.53 40.65 -42.16
C LYS A 153 34.68 41.43 -42.80
N ALA A 154 35.72 41.78 -42.04
CA ALA A 154 36.92 42.40 -42.59
C ALA A 154 37.61 41.46 -43.59
N ARG A 155 37.74 40.17 -43.26
CA ARG A 155 38.32 39.18 -44.16
C ARG A 155 37.51 38.99 -45.43
N GLN A 156 36.18 38.96 -45.34
CA GLN A 156 35.28 38.89 -46.49
C GLN A 156 35.51 40.08 -47.43
N GLN A 157 35.49 41.30 -46.90
CA GLN A 157 35.76 42.52 -47.67
C GLN A 157 37.16 42.54 -48.28
N GLN A 158 38.15 42.02 -47.55
CA GLN A 158 39.52 41.88 -48.04
C GLN A 158 39.59 40.90 -49.21
N LYS A 159 38.92 39.75 -49.11
CA LYS A 159 38.85 38.73 -50.16
C LYS A 159 38.18 39.28 -51.42
N ASP A 160 37.11 40.06 -51.27
CA ASP A 160 36.42 40.71 -52.40
C ASP A 160 37.33 41.73 -53.11
N LYS A 161 38.13 42.49 -52.35
CA LYS A 161 39.14 43.40 -52.93
C LYS A 161 40.32 42.66 -53.56
N GLU A 162 40.75 41.52 -52.99
CA GLU A 162 41.85 40.68 -53.49
C GLU A 162 41.47 39.93 -54.78
N ALA A 163 40.21 39.48 -54.90
CA ALA A 163 39.69 38.86 -56.12
C ALA A 163 39.79 39.78 -57.35
N GLY A 164 39.76 41.11 -57.14
CA GLY A 164 40.00 42.10 -58.19
C GLY A 164 41.46 42.29 -58.60
N ILE A 165 42.43 41.78 -57.82
CA ILE A 165 43.88 42.03 -57.99
C ILE A 165 44.68 40.73 -58.23
N GLY A 166 44.09 39.56 -58.00
CA GLY A 166 44.69 38.25 -58.33
C GLY A 166 45.70 37.70 -57.33
N LEU A 167 45.71 38.18 -56.07
CA LEU A 167 46.55 37.60 -55.00
C LEU A 167 45.82 36.48 -54.24
N THR A 168 46.37 35.25 -54.25
CA THR A 168 45.78 34.08 -53.57
C THR A 168 46.51 33.63 -52.30
N ASN A 169 47.77 34.04 -52.08
CA ASN A 169 48.62 33.57 -50.95
C ASN A 169 48.17 34.02 -49.54
N ARG A 170 47.21 34.94 -49.42
CA ARG A 170 46.77 35.49 -48.12
C ARG A 170 45.70 34.65 -47.42
N GLN A 171 44.99 33.79 -48.15
CA GLN A 171 44.04 32.86 -47.54
C GLN A 171 44.76 31.84 -46.64
N THR A 172 45.90 31.31 -47.10
CA THR A 172 46.70 30.36 -46.32
C THR A 172 47.29 30.98 -45.06
N THR A 173 47.66 32.26 -45.10
CA THR A 173 48.13 32.99 -43.90
C THR A 173 47.00 33.20 -42.90
N PHE A 174 45.81 33.59 -43.38
CA PHE A 174 44.63 33.74 -42.52
C PHE A 174 44.24 32.43 -41.85
N THR A 175 44.23 31.31 -42.58
CA THR A 175 43.94 30.00 -41.99
C THR A 175 44.96 29.64 -40.90
N LYS A 176 46.26 29.82 -41.15
CA LYS A 176 47.30 29.61 -40.12
C LYS A 176 47.15 30.51 -38.91
N ASP A 177 46.77 31.77 -39.10
CA ASP A 177 46.55 32.68 -38.01
C ASP A 177 45.34 32.27 -37.13
N MET A 178 44.30 31.73 -37.76
CA MET A 178 43.13 31.15 -37.08
C MET A 178 43.49 29.85 -36.34
N GLU A 179 44.29 28.98 -36.96
CA GLU A 179 44.86 27.79 -36.31
C GLU A 179 45.67 28.18 -35.07
N ASN A 180 46.50 29.22 -35.14
CA ASN A 180 47.27 29.72 -34.00
C ASN A 180 46.39 30.22 -32.84
N ILE A 181 45.26 30.87 -33.14
CA ILE A 181 44.30 31.30 -32.11
C ILE A 181 43.73 30.06 -31.40
N PHE A 182 43.24 29.07 -32.15
CA PHE A 182 42.62 27.87 -31.57
C PHE A 182 43.63 27.01 -30.82
N GLN A 183 44.85 26.85 -31.35
CA GLN A 183 45.94 26.18 -30.64
C GLN A 183 46.24 26.88 -29.30
N SER A 184 46.26 28.21 -29.28
CA SER A 184 46.47 28.97 -28.03
C SER A 184 45.31 28.81 -27.04
N LEU A 185 44.08 28.64 -27.53
CA LEU A 185 42.91 28.35 -26.70
C LEU A 185 42.95 26.92 -26.15
N GLU A 186 43.40 25.95 -26.93
CA GLU A 186 43.61 24.56 -26.53
C GLU A 186 44.73 24.44 -25.47
N ASP A 187 45.84 25.13 -25.67
CA ASP A 187 46.93 25.24 -24.69
C ASP A 187 46.45 25.89 -23.39
N LEU A 188 45.55 26.88 -23.48
CA LEU A 188 44.91 27.48 -22.31
C LEU A 188 44.02 26.45 -21.59
N MET A 189 43.27 25.62 -22.32
CA MET A 189 42.39 24.60 -21.75
C MET A 189 43.14 23.43 -21.11
N SER A 190 44.27 23.02 -21.67
CA SER A 190 45.14 21.95 -21.12
C SER A 190 45.97 22.42 -19.91
N ASN A 191 46.15 23.73 -19.71
CA ASN A 191 46.97 24.27 -18.62
C ASN A 191 46.36 24.03 -17.22
N SER A 192 47.02 23.28 -16.35
CA SER A 192 46.49 22.90 -15.02
C SER A 192 46.45 24.02 -13.95
N ALA A 193 46.86 25.26 -14.27
CA ALA A 193 46.91 26.35 -13.31
C ALA A 193 45.51 26.74 -12.76
N ALA A 194 45.34 26.69 -11.43
CA ALA A 194 44.08 27.03 -10.76
C ALA A 194 43.59 28.47 -11.03
N ALA A 195 44.51 29.41 -11.28
CA ALA A 195 44.18 30.80 -11.63
C ALA A 195 43.38 30.93 -12.94
N LEU A 196 43.43 29.91 -13.81
CA LEU A 196 42.75 29.92 -15.11
C LEU A 196 41.33 29.36 -15.07
N VAL A 197 40.87 28.77 -13.96
CA VAL A 197 39.55 28.10 -13.87
C VAL A 197 38.41 29.02 -14.32
N GLY A 198 38.41 30.28 -13.89
CA GLY A 198 37.39 31.25 -14.31
C GLY A 198 37.48 31.64 -15.79
N THR A 199 38.69 31.68 -16.35
CA THR A 199 38.94 32.00 -17.76
C THR A 199 38.53 30.85 -18.67
N LYS A 200 38.90 29.60 -18.31
CA LYS A 200 38.45 28.36 -18.96
C LYS A 200 36.94 28.24 -18.96
N THR A 201 36.30 28.50 -17.82
CA THR A 201 34.84 28.41 -17.69
C THR A 201 34.12 29.36 -18.64
N LEU A 202 34.56 30.63 -18.72
CA LEU A 202 33.97 31.60 -19.64
C LEU A 202 34.21 31.25 -21.11
N LEU A 203 35.39 30.72 -21.45
CA LEU A 203 35.69 30.28 -22.81
C LEU A 203 34.72 29.18 -23.26
N VAL A 204 34.59 28.12 -22.45
CA VAL A 204 33.68 26.99 -22.73
C VAL A 204 32.22 27.46 -22.83
N GLN A 205 31.80 28.43 -22.01
CA GLN A 205 30.43 28.97 -22.07
C GLN A 205 30.12 29.72 -23.37
N HIS A 206 31.10 30.38 -23.98
CA HIS A 206 30.85 31.31 -25.09
C HIS A 206 31.34 30.84 -26.46
N LEU A 207 32.24 29.83 -26.54
CA LEU A 207 32.86 29.40 -27.79
C LEU A 207 31.84 29.03 -28.89
N HIS A 208 30.72 28.39 -28.54
CA HIS A 208 29.67 28.04 -29.51
C HIS A 208 29.08 29.24 -30.26
N GLN A 209 29.19 30.45 -29.72
CA GLN A 209 28.70 31.67 -30.35
C GLN A 209 29.67 32.22 -31.40
N TRP A 210 30.93 31.78 -31.37
CA TRP A 210 31.98 32.27 -32.28
C TRP A 210 32.00 31.44 -33.57
N LEU A 211 31.77 30.13 -33.46
CA LEU A 211 31.83 29.18 -34.58
C LEU A 211 30.90 29.55 -35.75
N PRO A 212 29.63 29.99 -35.55
CA PRO A 212 28.78 30.40 -36.66
C PRO A 212 29.37 31.54 -37.47
N GLU A 213 30.04 32.51 -36.83
CA GLU A 213 30.66 33.65 -37.51
C GLU A 213 31.83 33.21 -38.42
N MET A 214 32.57 32.16 -38.01
CA MET A 214 33.69 31.61 -38.78
C MET A 214 33.24 30.98 -40.11
N THR A 215 32.01 30.48 -40.18
CA THR A 215 31.45 29.87 -41.41
C THR A 215 31.29 30.86 -42.57
N LEU A 216 31.42 32.16 -42.32
CA LEU A 216 31.44 33.18 -43.37
C LEU A 216 32.68 33.09 -44.27
N CYS A 217 33.81 32.61 -43.74
CA CYS A 217 35.09 32.57 -44.46
C CYS A 217 35.77 31.19 -44.51
N LEU A 218 35.33 30.24 -43.68
CA LEU A 218 35.88 28.88 -43.55
C LEU A 218 34.81 27.83 -43.86
N ALA A 219 35.23 26.65 -44.32
CA ALA A 219 34.30 25.57 -44.62
C ALA A 219 33.72 24.98 -43.31
N PRO A 220 32.44 24.53 -43.28
CA PRO A 220 31.85 23.93 -42.08
C PRO A 220 32.66 22.77 -41.48
N LYS A 221 33.32 21.98 -42.34
CA LYS A 221 34.22 20.88 -41.92
C LYS A 221 35.45 21.37 -41.17
N GLU A 222 36.06 22.48 -41.60
CA GLU A 222 37.21 23.09 -40.91
C GLU A 222 36.79 23.67 -39.56
N VAL A 223 35.63 24.34 -39.51
CA VAL A 223 35.07 24.88 -38.26
C VAL A 223 34.71 23.76 -37.28
N LEU A 224 34.19 22.62 -37.77
CA LEU A 224 33.98 21.43 -36.95
C LEU A 224 35.29 20.82 -36.45
N GLY A 225 36.37 20.86 -37.25
CA GLY A 225 37.71 20.47 -36.84
C GLY A 225 38.17 21.26 -35.61
N PHE A 226 38.20 22.60 -35.71
CA PHE A 226 38.54 23.47 -34.57
C PHE A 226 37.67 23.25 -33.34
N ALA A 227 36.36 23.05 -33.54
CA ALA A 227 35.44 22.76 -32.45
C ALA A 227 35.76 21.40 -31.79
N SER A 228 36.17 20.42 -32.59
CA SER A 228 36.49 19.07 -32.11
C SER A 228 37.78 19.04 -31.31
N ASP A 229 38.84 19.64 -31.87
CA ASP A 229 40.15 19.74 -31.23
C ASP A 229 40.05 20.51 -29.89
N PHE A 230 39.25 21.57 -29.87
CA PHE A 230 38.96 22.29 -28.64
C PHE A 230 38.29 21.42 -27.56
N ILE A 231 37.28 20.62 -27.90
CA ILE A 231 36.62 19.73 -26.91
C ILE A 231 37.59 18.65 -26.44
N ASP A 232 38.45 18.16 -27.32
CA ASP A 232 39.49 17.19 -26.99
C ASP A 232 40.54 17.77 -26.03
N SER A 233 40.92 19.04 -26.18
CA SER A 233 41.78 19.75 -25.22
C SER A 233 41.14 19.87 -23.81
N CYS A 234 39.81 19.71 -23.71
CA CYS A 234 39.06 19.70 -22.45
C CYS A 234 38.99 18.30 -21.82
N PHE A 235 39.84 17.35 -22.19
CA PHE A 235 39.83 15.99 -21.65
C PHE A 235 40.06 15.96 -20.12
N GLU A 236 41.03 16.73 -19.61
CA GLU A 236 41.34 16.82 -18.17
C GLU A 236 40.39 17.73 -17.37
N ALA A 237 39.28 18.17 -17.97
CA ALA A 237 38.32 19.01 -17.29
C ALA A 237 37.75 18.31 -16.04
N SER A 238 37.76 19.00 -14.90
CA SER A 238 37.29 18.47 -13.61
C SER A 238 36.31 19.42 -12.92
N GLY A 239 35.58 18.90 -11.94
CA GLY A 239 34.55 19.66 -11.22
C GLY A 239 33.47 20.22 -12.16
N LYS A 240 32.97 21.42 -11.85
CA LYS A 240 31.87 22.06 -12.61
C LYS A 240 32.22 22.36 -14.08
N LEU A 241 33.49 22.38 -14.46
CA LEU A 241 33.90 22.63 -15.85
C LEU A 241 33.37 21.54 -16.80
N VAL A 242 33.23 20.31 -16.31
CA VAL A 242 32.64 19.19 -17.07
C VAL A 242 31.20 19.50 -17.49
N LEU A 243 30.40 20.12 -16.61
CA LEU A 243 29.00 20.44 -16.90
C LEU A 243 28.89 21.53 -17.99
N TYR A 244 29.79 22.52 -17.97
CA TYR A 244 29.86 23.51 -19.04
C TYR A 244 30.37 22.91 -20.35
N LYS A 245 31.31 21.96 -20.31
CA LYS A 245 31.77 21.20 -21.49
C LYS A 245 30.62 20.42 -22.14
N LEU A 246 29.82 19.70 -21.36
CA LEU A 246 28.65 18.99 -21.86
C LEU A 246 27.60 19.95 -22.44
N THR A 247 27.38 21.09 -21.79
CA THR A 247 26.52 22.16 -22.32
C THR A 247 27.04 22.70 -23.66
N LEU A 248 28.36 22.84 -23.80
CA LEU A 248 29.00 23.25 -25.06
C LEU A 248 28.76 22.25 -26.19
N ILE A 249 28.91 20.95 -25.92
CA ILE A 249 28.62 19.87 -26.89
C ILE A 249 27.13 19.90 -27.33
N LEU A 250 26.22 20.15 -26.38
CA LEU A 250 24.81 20.35 -26.70
C LEU A 250 24.59 21.54 -27.65
N HIS A 251 25.30 22.66 -27.43
CA HIS A 251 25.21 23.81 -28.31
C HIS A 251 25.80 23.52 -29.70
N PHE A 252 26.89 22.76 -29.81
CA PHE A 252 27.43 22.34 -31.10
C PHE A 252 26.41 21.55 -31.92
N SER A 253 25.66 20.66 -31.28
CA SER A 253 24.57 19.89 -31.89
C SER A 253 23.44 20.77 -32.47
N LYS A 254 23.34 22.02 -32.02
CA LYS A 254 22.33 22.98 -32.48
C LYS A 254 22.83 23.91 -33.59
N ILE A 255 24.14 23.93 -33.88
CA ILE A 255 24.71 24.79 -34.92
C ILE A 255 24.26 24.29 -36.31
N PRO A 256 23.58 25.12 -37.12
CA PRO A 256 23.06 24.69 -38.42
C PRO A 256 24.14 24.15 -39.37
N ALA A 257 25.34 24.75 -39.34
CA ALA A 257 26.46 24.34 -40.20
C ALA A 257 26.97 22.91 -39.91
N PHE A 258 26.71 22.36 -38.72
CA PHE A 258 27.11 21.00 -38.35
C PHE A 258 26.02 19.96 -38.61
N LYS A 259 24.85 20.40 -39.09
CA LYS A 259 23.76 19.51 -39.50
C LYS A 259 23.85 19.11 -40.97
N ASP A 260 24.87 19.57 -41.69
CA ASP A 260 25.08 19.24 -43.10
C ASP A 260 25.48 17.76 -43.27
N PRO A 261 25.06 17.05 -44.34
CA PRO A 261 25.38 15.63 -44.52
C PRO A 261 26.88 15.29 -44.50
N GLU A 262 27.77 16.24 -44.84
CA GLU A 262 29.21 16.02 -44.81
C GLU A 262 29.81 16.09 -43.39
N THR A 263 29.26 16.94 -42.53
CA THR A 263 29.80 17.20 -41.17
C THR A 263 29.09 16.38 -40.09
N ARG A 264 27.81 16.03 -40.32
CA ARG A 264 26.96 15.32 -39.36
C ARG A 264 27.55 13.98 -38.89
N PRO A 265 28.05 13.07 -39.76
CA PRO A 265 28.59 11.78 -39.30
C PRO A 265 29.81 11.96 -38.37
N THR A 266 30.69 12.91 -38.70
CA THR A 266 31.85 13.24 -37.86
C THR A 266 31.42 13.81 -36.51
N LEU A 267 30.41 14.68 -36.47
CA LEU A 267 29.87 15.20 -35.21
C LEU A 267 29.27 14.10 -34.35
N LEU A 268 28.46 13.20 -34.92
CA LEU A 268 27.82 12.11 -34.17
C LEU A 268 28.88 11.17 -33.57
N SER A 269 29.84 10.73 -34.39
CA SER A 269 30.96 9.88 -33.94
C SER A 269 31.77 10.54 -32.83
N ASN A 270 32.10 11.83 -32.97
CA ASN A 270 32.79 12.59 -31.93
C ASN A 270 31.94 12.74 -30.67
N THR A 271 30.63 12.94 -30.80
CA THR A 271 29.72 13.08 -29.65
C THR A 271 29.67 11.79 -28.83
N VAL A 272 29.61 10.61 -29.45
CA VAL A 272 29.73 9.32 -28.75
C VAL A 272 31.00 9.28 -27.89
N ARG A 273 32.16 9.58 -28.49
CA ARG A 273 33.46 9.61 -27.80
C ARG A 273 33.51 10.63 -26.67
N TRP A 274 32.95 11.82 -26.87
CA TRP A 274 32.99 12.90 -25.87
C TRP A 274 32.08 12.64 -24.66
N LEU A 275 30.95 11.96 -24.84
CA LEU A 275 30.02 11.65 -23.75
C LEU A 275 30.40 10.39 -22.97
N ALA A 276 31.11 9.44 -23.61
CA ALA A 276 31.46 8.14 -23.03
C ALA A 276 31.98 8.13 -21.58
N PRO A 277 32.84 9.07 -21.11
CA PRO A 277 33.34 9.07 -19.73
C PRO A 277 32.40 9.71 -18.70
N HIS A 278 31.28 10.28 -19.12
CA HIS A 278 30.43 11.13 -18.27
C HIS A 278 29.14 10.44 -17.76
N TRP A 279 28.95 9.17 -18.11
CA TRP A 279 27.81 8.34 -17.73
C TRP A 279 28.11 6.85 -17.92
N GLY A 280 27.23 5.98 -17.45
CA GLY A 280 27.40 4.53 -17.41
C GLY A 280 27.77 4.03 -16.01
N LYS A 281 28.55 2.94 -15.91
CA LYS A 281 28.95 2.38 -14.61
C LYS A 281 29.73 3.39 -13.77
N THR A 282 29.35 3.54 -12.50
CA THR A 282 30.03 4.42 -11.54
C THR A 282 30.10 3.76 -10.16
N VAL A 283 31.16 4.06 -9.41
CA VAL A 283 31.34 3.59 -8.02
C VAL A 283 30.48 4.40 -7.05
N ALA A 284 30.26 5.69 -7.33
CA ALA A 284 29.54 6.59 -6.45
C ALA A 284 28.65 7.55 -7.25
N VAL A 285 27.36 7.56 -6.90
CA VAL A 285 26.35 8.44 -7.51
C VAL A 285 26.34 9.77 -6.76
N THR A 286 27.11 10.74 -7.28
CA THR A 286 27.14 12.12 -6.74
C THR A 286 26.15 13.02 -7.47
N THR A 287 25.75 14.14 -6.86
CA THR A 287 24.88 15.14 -7.52
C THR A 287 25.50 15.65 -8.83
N GLN A 288 26.82 15.90 -8.85
CA GLN A 288 27.51 16.34 -10.06
C GLN A 288 27.48 15.26 -11.15
N TRP A 289 27.57 13.98 -10.78
CA TRP A 289 27.49 12.89 -11.75
C TRP A 289 26.06 12.72 -12.28
N LYS A 290 25.03 12.85 -11.44
CA LYS A 290 23.62 12.94 -11.91
C LYS A 290 23.44 14.09 -12.90
N ASP A 291 23.96 15.28 -12.61
CA ASP A 291 23.91 16.43 -13.52
C ASP A 291 24.64 16.16 -14.86
N GLN A 292 25.72 15.37 -14.85
CA GLN A 292 26.41 14.93 -16.09
C GLN A 292 25.53 14.02 -16.92
N VAL A 293 24.92 13.00 -16.30
CA VAL A 293 24.01 12.05 -16.96
C VAL A 293 22.86 12.78 -17.64
N ARG A 294 22.27 13.75 -16.93
CA ARG A 294 21.18 14.60 -17.45
C ARG A 294 21.59 15.41 -18.68
N LEU A 295 22.75 16.05 -18.64
CA LEU A 295 23.27 16.78 -19.80
C LEU A 295 23.63 15.84 -20.97
N CYS A 296 24.12 14.63 -20.70
CA CYS A 296 24.32 13.60 -21.73
C CYS A 296 22.99 13.24 -22.39
N CYS A 297 21.92 13.05 -21.59
CA CYS A 297 20.57 12.82 -22.10
C CYS A 297 20.09 14.00 -22.98
N SER A 298 20.32 15.25 -22.56
CA SER A 298 20.01 16.43 -23.39
C SER A 298 20.72 16.44 -24.74
N VAL A 299 21.99 16.06 -24.77
CA VAL A 299 22.78 16.00 -26.02
C VAL A 299 22.20 14.94 -26.95
N VAL A 300 21.99 13.72 -26.46
CA VAL A 300 21.45 12.61 -27.27
C VAL A 300 20.02 12.91 -27.73
N ALA A 301 19.16 13.46 -26.86
CA ALA A 301 17.82 13.89 -27.22
C ALA A 301 17.81 14.95 -28.34
N CYS A 302 18.81 15.85 -28.36
CA CYS A 302 18.95 16.85 -29.42
C CYS A 302 19.33 16.26 -30.78
N GLN A 303 19.98 15.10 -30.80
CA GLN A 303 20.47 14.41 -32.00
C GLN A 303 19.60 13.19 -32.39
N ILE A 304 18.53 12.89 -31.65
CA ILE A 304 17.79 11.62 -31.73
C ILE A 304 17.31 11.24 -33.14
N ASN A 305 16.84 12.21 -33.93
CA ASN A 305 16.30 11.98 -35.27
C ASN A 305 17.41 11.75 -36.32
N ASP A 306 18.65 12.07 -35.97
CA ASP A 306 19.82 11.96 -36.83
C ASP A 306 20.66 10.71 -36.49
N LEU A 307 20.31 9.96 -35.42
CA LEU A 307 21.05 8.77 -35.00
C LEU A 307 20.83 7.60 -35.97
N GLY A 308 21.93 6.93 -36.33
CA GLY A 308 21.94 5.67 -37.06
C GLY A 308 22.47 4.54 -36.16
N ALA A 309 23.60 3.95 -36.55
CA ALA A 309 24.26 2.89 -35.80
C ALA A 309 24.77 3.36 -34.41
N GLU A 310 25.03 4.66 -34.28
CA GLU A 310 25.51 5.29 -33.04
C GLU A 310 24.53 5.13 -31.87
N ALA A 311 23.24 4.89 -32.14
CA ALA A 311 22.25 4.65 -31.10
C ALA A 311 22.59 3.43 -30.24
N ALA A 312 23.23 2.40 -30.80
CA ALA A 312 23.63 1.19 -30.08
C ALA A 312 24.69 1.48 -29.00
N GLU A 313 25.52 2.50 -29.19
CA GLU A 313 26.57 2.91 -28.23
C GLU A 313 26.00 3.59 -26.98
N TYR A 314 24.82 4.21 -27.09
CA TYR A 314 24.21 4.95 -25.99
C TYR A 314 23.39 4.08 -25.03
N ILE A 315 22.80 2.99 -25.52
CA ILE A 315 21.88 2.17 -24.71
C ILE A 315 22.58 1.53 -23.51
N PRO A 316 23.76 0.88 -23.63
CA PRO A 316 24.48 0.36 -22.47
C PRO A 316 24.78 1.45 -21.43
N LYS A 317 25.18 2.64 -21.87
CA LYS A 317 25.45 3.78 -20.98
C LYS A 317 24.20 4.27 -20.26
N LEU A 318 23.05 4.30 -20.94
CA LEU A 318 21.76 4.66 -20.36
C LEU A 318 21.30 3.65 -19.32
N VAL A 319 21.38 2.35 -19.63
CA VAL A 319 21.00 1.24 -18.74
C VAL A 319 21.87 1.23 -17.48
N ASP A 320 23.20 1.24 -17.65
CA ASP A 320 24.15 1.31 -16.53
C ASP A 320 23.90 2.53 -15.63
N SER A 321 23.61 3.69 -16.24
CA SER A 321 23.33 4.92 -15.49
C SER A 321 22.02 4.83 -14.72
N TYR A 322 20.98 4.23 -15.33
CA TYR A 322 19.69 4.02 -14.68
C TYR A 322 19.86 3.14 -13.44
N MET A 323 20.52 1.98 -13.59
CA MET A 323 20.75 1.02 -12.51
C MET A 323 21.55 1.63 -11.36
N ALA A 324 22.58 2.42 -11.67
CA ALA A 324 23.33 3.14 -10.65
C ALA A 324 22.43 4.13 -9.88
N ILE A 325 21.59 4.91 -10.57
CA ILE A 325 20.73 5.92 -9.93
C ILE A 325 19.57 5.29 -9.16
N SER A 326 18.94 4.24 -9.70
CA SER A 326 17.79 3.57 -9.07
C SER A 326 18.15 2.94 -7.73
N SER A 327 19.38 2.45 -7.57
CA SER A 327 19.90 1.91 -6.30
C SER A 327 20.09 2.97 -5.19
N THR A 328 19.91 4.26 -5.48
CA THR A 328 20.02 5.34 -4.48
C THR A 328 18.66 5.76 -3.94
N PRO A 329 18.55 6.07 -2.63
CA PRO A 329 17.28 6.53 -2.04
C PRO A 329 16.83 7.84 -2.68
N LYS A 330 15.54 7.93 -3.00
CA LYS A 330 14.90 9.08 -3.65
C LYS A 330 14.26 9.98 -2.58
N PRO A 331 14.84 11.15 -2.27
CA PRO A 331 14.23 12.03 -1.28
C PRO A 331 12.96 12.69 -1.85
N GLN A 332 11.95 12.91 -1.00
CA GLN A 332 10.81 13.76 -1.33
C GLN A 332 11.27 15.19 -1.63
N LYS A 333 10.78 15.76 -2.74
CA LYS A 333 11.13 17.12 -3.17
C LYS A 333 9.90 17.96 -3.51
N GLN A 334 9.99 19.25 -3.21
CA GLN A 334 9.03 20.31 -3.61
C GLN A 334 9.55 21.19 -4.75
N THR A 335 10.54 20.71 -5.49
CA THR A 335 11.12 21.44 -6.61
C THR A 335 11.30 20.49 -7.79
N LEU A 336 11.02 21.01 -8.98
CA LEU A 336 11.24 20.34 -10.26
C LEU A 336 12.21 21.19 -11.08
N SER A 337 13.28 20.57 -11.57
CA SER A 337 14.12 21.17 -12.60
C SER A 337 13.57 20.90 -13.99
N LEU A 338 13.85 21.79 -14.95
CA LEU A 338 13.47 21.55 -16.35
C LEU A 338 14.11 20.25 -16.87
N LEU A 339 13.29 19.35 -17.40
CA LEU A 339 13.76 18.13 -18.06
C LEU A 339 14.52 18.49 -19.34
N PHE A 340 15.57 17.72 -19.63
CA PHE A 340 16.49 17.95 -20.75
C PHE A 340 17.10 19.37 -20.70
N PRO A 341 17.87 19.70 -19.64
CA PRO A 341 18.42 21.02 -19.43
C PRO A 341 19.34 21.45 -20.58
N SER A 342 19.24 22.72 -20.98
CA SER A 342 20.06 23.31 -22.04
C SER A 342 21.12 24.30 -21.55
N SER A 343 21.25 24.45 -20.23
CA SER A 343 22.18 25.39 -19.58
C SER A 343 22.45 24.92 -18.16
N TYR A 344 23.62 25.29 -17.62
CA TYR A 344 23.99 25.04 -16.22
C TYR A 344 24.27 26.38 -15.50
N PRO A 345 23.84 26.56 -14.23
CA PRO A 345 23.05 25.63 -13.39
C PRO A 345 21.62 25.44 -13.89
N PHE A 346 21.00 24.31 -13.53
CA PHE A 346 19.65 23.97 -13.98
C PHE A 346 18.60 24.89 -13.35
N ALA A 347 17.65 25.35 -14.16
CA ALA A 347 16.54 26.16 -13.67
C ALA A 347 15.56 25.28 -12.87
N MET A 348 15.31 25.65 -11.62
CA MET A 348 14.37 24.97 -10.73
C MET A 348 13.08 25.77 -10.56
N LYS A 349 11.95 25.07 -10.45
CA LYS A 349 10.64 25.62 -10.13
C LYS A 349 10.05 24.91 -8.90
N PRO A 350 9.36 25.62 -8.00
CA PRO A 350 8.66 25.00 -6.88
C PRO A 350 7.43 24.21 -7.38
N THR A 351 7.10 23.09 -6.72
CA THR A 351 5.90 22.29 -6.94
C THR A 351 4.90 22.47 -5.80
N THR A 352 3.62 22.18 -6.05
CA THR A 352 2.53 22.30 -5.06
C THR A 352 2.34 21.03 -4.23
N THR A 353 2.91 19.91 -4.67
CA THR A 353 2.82 18.59 -4.05
C THR A 353 4.23 18.02 -3.90
N ASP A 354 4.44 17.27 -2.82
CA ASP A 354 5.61 16.41 -2.67
C ASP A 354 5.53 15.25 -3.67
N ALA A 355 6.66 14.94 -4.29
CA ALA A 355 6.77 13.81 -5.20
C ALA A 355 8.13 13.13 -5.06
N GLU A 356 8.13 11.81 -5.18
CA GLU A 356 9.32 10.95 -5.11
C GLU A 356 9.73 10.54 -6.52
N PHE A 357 10.63 11.30 -7.13
CA PHE A 357 11.22 10.95 -8.42
C PHE A 357 12.58 11.60 -8.60
N ASP A 358 13.33 11.12 -9.60
CA ASP A 358 14.63 11.68 -10.00
C ASP A 358 14.56 12.08 -11.47
N GLU A 359 14.81 13.36 -11.78
CA GLU A 359 14.75 13.87 -13.16
C GLU A 359 15.69 13.11 -14.10
N ALA A 360 16.81 12.57 -13.61
CA ALA A 360 17.72 11.78 -14.44
C ALA A 360 17.08 10.47 -14.89
N LEU A 361 16.31 9.78 -14.04
CA LEU A 361 15.61 8.55 -14.42
C LEU A 361 14.56 8.82 -15.51
N VAL A 362 13.83 9.93 -15.38
CA VAL A 362 12.84 10.37 -16.39
C VAL A 362 13.51 10.68 -17.73
N GLU A 363 14.63 11.40 -17.71
CA GLU A 363 15.37 11.76 -18.92
C GLU A 363 16.00 10.52 -19.58
N ILE A 364 16.58 9.60 -18.81
CA ILE A 364 17.13 8.33 -19.32
C ILE A 364 16.04 7.50 -19.99
N LEU A 365 14.91 7.26 -19.33
CA LEU A 365 13.79 6.53 -19.91
C LEU A 365 13.26 7.25 -21.15
N GLY A 366 13.18 8.58 -21.13
CA GLY A 366 12.77 9.39 -22.28
C GLY A 366 13.67 9.16 -23.51
N VAL A 367 14.99 9.13 -23.32
CA VAL A 367 15.95 8.84 -24.39
C VAL A 367 15.85 7.39 -24.84
N LEU A 368 15.81 6.42 -23.91
CA LEU A 368 15.64 5.00 -24.23
C LEU A 368 14.37 4.77 -25.06
N ALA A 369 13.24 5.32 -24.63
CA ALA A 369 11.97 5.21 -25.35
C ALA A 369 12.05 5.84 -26.75
N ALA A 370 12.75 6.96 -26.90
CA ALA A 370 12.93 7.59 -28.21
C ALA A 370 13.82 6.74 -29.14
N ILE A 371 14.94 6.19 -28.63
CA ILE A 371 15.84 5.30 -29.37
C ILE A 371 15.11 4.02 -29.80
N THR A 372 14.37 3.38 -28.88
CA THR A 372 13.62 2.15 -29.19
C THR A 372 12.59 2.36 -30.30
N ASN A 373 12.00 3.56 -30.38
CA ASN A 373 11.03 3.92 -31.42
C ASN A 373 11.66 4.20 -32.79
N LEU A 374 12.99 4.32 -32.90
CA LEU A 374 13.66 4.45 -34.19
C LEU A 374 13.56 3.15 -35.01
N PRO A 375 13.42 3.25 -36.34
CA PRO A 375 13.36 2.10 -37.25
C PRO A 375 14.76 1.52 -37.52
N ILE A 376 15.53 1.29 -36.46
CA ILE A 376 16.88 0.73 -36.51
C ILE A 376 16.94 -0.57 -35.70
N ASN A 377 17.71 -1.52 -36.20
CA ASN A 377 18.04 -2.74 -35.47
C ASN A 377 19.15 -2.40 -34.49
N ILE A 378 18.85 -2.57 -33.21
CA ILE A 378 19.79 -2.35 -32.12
C ILE A 378 20.41 -3.71 -31.82
N SER A 379 21.61 -3.95 -32.30
CA SER A 379 22.41 -5.12 -31.93
C SER A 379 23.70 -4.61 -31.29
N PRO A 380 23.80 -4.58 -29.95
CA PRO A 380 25.06 -4.22 -29.31
C PRO A 380 26.12 -5.29 -29.64
N ASP A 381 27.27 -4.86 -30.15
CA ASP A 381 28.39 -5.74 -30.47
C ASP A 381 29.15 -6.10 -29.18
N LEU A 382 28.55 -7.00 -28.38
CA LEU A 382 29.06 -7.42 -27.07
C LEU A 382 29.32 -8.94 -27.06
N PRO A 383 30.36 -9.42 -26.35
CA PRO A 383 30.54 -10.84 -26.10
C PRO A 383 29.31 -11.46 -25.43
N LYS A 384 28.97 -12.71 -25.76
CA LYS A 384 27.80 -13.44 -25.24
C LYS A 384 27.56 -13.28 -23.71
N PRO A 385 28.56 -13.41 -22.80
CA PRO A 385 28.31 -13.23 -21.37
C PRO A 385 27.99 -11.77 -20.99
N GLU A 386 28.66 -10.81 -21.60
CA GLU A 386 28.39 -9.38 -21.35
C GLU A 386 27.03 -8.96 -21.93
N LEU A 387 26.67 -9.53 -23.08
CA LEU A 387 25.36 -9.36 -23.70
C LEU A 387 24.25 -9.88 -22.78
N ALA A 388 24.44 -11.05 -22.14
CA ALA A 388 23.47 -11.61 -21.20
C ALA A 388 23.21 -10.66 -20.03
N THR A 389 24.28 -10.15 -19.41
CA THR A 389 24.18 -9.17 -18.30
C THR A 389 23.50 -7.89 -18.77
N PHE A 390 23.87 -7.36 -19.93
CA PHE A 390 23.26 -6.16 -20.49
C PHE A 390 21.76 -6.34 -20.75
N LEU A 391 21.34 -7.47 -21.33
CA LEU A 391 19.92 -7.75 -21.56
C LEU A 391 19.15 -7.88 -20.24
N PHE A 392 19.73 -8.57 -19.25
CA PHE A 392 19.14 -8.69 -17.92
C PHE A 392 18.96 -7.31 -17.26
N ASP A 393 20.01 -6.49 -17.22
CA ASP A 393 19.97 -5.14 -16.67
C ASP A 393 18.95 -4.26 -17.42
N THR A 394 18.86 -4.40 -18.74
CA THR A 394 17.87 -3.69 -19.57
C THR A 394 16.44 -4.08 -19.20
N LEU A 395 16.17 -5.37 -18.96
CA LEU A 395 14.88 -5.86 -18.50
C LEU A 395 14.54 -5.35 -17.10
N GLN A 396 15.53 -5.27 -16.19
CA GLN A 396 15.36 -4.68 -14.86
C GLN A 396 15.01 -3.18 -14.92
N VAL A 397 15.58 -2.42 -15.87
CA VAL A 397 15.17 -1.02 -16.12
C VAL A 397 13.68 -0.93 -16.48
N TYR A 398 13.20 -1.82 -17.37
CA TYR A 398 11.79 -1.84 -17.76
C TYR A 398 10.87 -2.31 -16.64
N LEU A 399 11.27 -3.30 -15.84
CA LEU A 399 10.54 -3.73 -14.65
C LEU A 399 10.41 -2.60 -13.62
N SER A 400 11.51 -1.92 -13.29
CA SER A 400 11.53 -0.75 -12.40
C SER A 400 10.59 0.37 -12.89
N PHE A 401 10.54 0.60 -14.20
CA PHE A 401 9.56 1.52 -14.78
C PHE A 401 8.11 1.04 -14.54
N LEU A 402 7.81 -0.23 -14.82
CA LEU A 402 6.47 -0.79 -14.66
C LEU A 402 6.01 -0.80 -13.19
N ASP A 403 6.95 -0.86 -12.24
CA ASP A 403 6.71 -0.68 -10.80
C ASP A 403 6.43 0.78 -10.38
N GLY A 404 6.53 1.73 -11.31
CA GLY A 404 6.28 3.15 -11.03
C GLY A 404 7.43 3.85 -10.30
N GLU A 405 8.63 3.29 -10.32
CA GLU A 405 9.77 3.82 -9.58
C GLU A 405 10.41 5.08 -10.21
N ALA A 406 10.28 5.25 -11.53
CA ALA A 406 10.99 6.31 -12.25
C ALA A 406 10.30 7.67 -12.16
N PHE A 407 8.97 7.69 -12.21
CA PHE A 407 8.12 8.87 -12.13
C PHE A 407 6.71 8.49 -11.68
N PRO A 408 5.91 9.44 -11.15
CA PRO A 408 4.56 9.16 -10.69
C PRO A 408 3.66 8.57 -11.79
N SER A 409 2.97 7.48 -11.47
CA SER A 409 2.02 6.80 -12.37
C SER A 409 0.84 7.71 -12.80
N SER A 410 0.61 8.80 -12.07
CA SER A 410 -0.37 9.84 -12.37
C SER A 410 -0.02 10.66 -13.62
N TRP A 411 1.22 10.64 -14.10
CA TRP A 411 1.65 11.32 -15.34
C TRP A 411 1.21 10.52 -16.56
N LEU A 412 -0.10 10.45 -16.80
CA LEU A 412 -0.75 9.56 -17.75
C LEU A 412 -0.07 9.50 -19.12
N SER A 413 0.16 10.65 -19.78
CA SER A 413 0.73 10.66 -21.13
C SER A 413 2.14 10.07 -21.20
N VAL A 414 2.95 10.36 -20.17
CA VAL A 414 4.32 9.84 -20.06
C VAL A 414 4.27 8.35 -19.79
N ASN A 415 3.47 7.94 -18.79
CA ASN A 415 3.32 6.55 -18.41
C ASN A 415 2.88 5.65 -19.58
N ILE A 416 1.83 6.05 -20.31
CA ILE A 416 1.29 5.29 -21.44
C ILE A 416 2.25 5.28 -22.63
N TYR A 417 2.95 6.39 -22.89
CA TYR A 417 3.97 6.41 -23.94
C TYR A 417 5.11 5.44 -23.64
N HIS A 418 5.55 5.35 -22.37
CA HIS A 418 6.56 4.39 -21.96
C HIS A 418 6.07 2.95 -22.02
N HIS A 419 4.81 2.64 -21.70
CA HIS A 419 4.25 1.29 -21.92
C HIS A 419 4.37 0.86 -23.40
N ARG A 420 4.01 1.76 -24.32
CA ARG A 420 4.16 1.50 -25.77
C ARG A 420 5.62 1.32 -26.18
N ALA A 421 6.52 2.13 -25.63
CA ALA A 421 7.95 2.04 -25.93
C ALA A 421 8.56 0.75 -25.38
N THR A 422 8.17 0.32 -24.18
CA THR A 422 8.57 -0.96 -23.57
C THR A 422 8.10 -2.13 -24.42
N MET A 423 6.87 -2.11 -24.95
CA MET A 423 6.39 -3.14 -25.87
C MET A 423 7.33 -3.34 -27.07
N LYS A 424 7.68 -2.24 -27.76
CA LYS A 424 8.63 -2.27 -28.88
C LYS A 424 10.04 -2.68 -28.45
N ALA A 425 10.45 -2.36 -27.24
CA ALA A 425 11.73 -2.80 -26.71
C ALA A 425 11.73 -4.32 -26.54
N LEU A 426 10.69 -4.88 -25.92
CA LEU A 426 10.54 -6.31 -25.72
C LEU A 426 10.48 -7.07 -27.05
N GLU A 427 9.85 -6.54 -28.10
CA GLU A 427 9.90 -7.15 -29.45
C GLU A 427 11.35 -7.27 -29.99
N LYS A 428 12.13 -6.20 -29.86
CA LYS A 428 13.55 -6.18 -30.28
C LYS A 428 14.41 -7.09 -29.41
N LEU A 429 14.23 -7.05 -28.09
CA LEU A 429 14.96 -7.90 -27.14
C LEU A 429 14.64 -9.39 -27.34
N CYS A 430 13.36 -9.73 -27.60
CA CYS A 430 12.95 -11.09 -27.92
C CYS A 430 13.68 -11.63 -29.16
N SER A 431 13.85 -10.80 -30.19
CA SER A 431 14.61 -11.20 -31.38
C SER A 431 16.07 -11.53 -31.04
N ILE A 432 16.73 -10.71 -30.19
CA ILE A 432 18.09 -10.97 -29.72
C ILE A 432 18.17 -12.24 -28.85
N LEU A 433 17.17 -12.47 -27.99
CA LEU A 433 17.09 -13.66 -27.15
C LEU A 433 16.98 -14.94 -27.99
N VAL A 434 16.13 -14.93 -29.03
CA VAL A 434 15.99 -16.06 -29.95
C VAL A 434 17.29 -16.28 -30.73
N ASP A 435 17.90 -15.22 -31.26
CA ASP A 435 19.09 -15.36 -32.11
C ASP A 435 20.36 -15.78 -31.34
N SER A 436 20.49 -15.39 -30.06
CA SER A 436 21.75 -15.55 -29.29
C SER A 436 21.64 -16.41 -28.03
N PHE A 437 20.44 -16.60 -27.47
CA PHE A 437 20.20 -17.24 -26.16
C PHE A 437 19.15 -18.35 -26.20
N LEU A 438 18.80 -18.84 -27.39
CA LEU A 438 18.04 -20.07 -27.58
C LEU A 438 19.01 -21.16 -28.12
N PRO A 439 19.51 -22.04 -27.25
CA PRO A 439 20.32 -23.18 -27.68
C PRO A 439 19.46 -24.21 -28.41
N ASP A 440 20.11 -25.03 -29.24
CA ASP A 440 19.49 -26.21 -29.82
C ASP A 440 19.10 -27.20 -28.70
N PRO A 441 18.03 -28.00 -28.85
CA PRO A 441 17.66 -29.02 -27.86
C PRO A 441 18.81 -29.95 -27.43
N ASP A 442 19.78 -30.21 -28.30
CA ASP A 442 20.98 -31.01 -27.98
C ASP A 442 21.96 -30.30 -27.01
N GLU A 443 21.85 -28.97 -26.86
CA GLU A 443 22.69 -28.11 -26.00
C GLU A 443 21.86 -27.48 -24.85
N ALA A 444 20.84 -28.20 -24.35
CA ALA A 444 19.89 -27.68 -23.37
C ALA A 444 20.50 -27.13 -22.06
N ASP A 445 21.69 -27.59 -21.66
CA ASP A 445 22.40 -27.11 -20.47
C ASP A 445 22.85 -25.64 -20.58
N ASP A 446 22.96 -25.10 -21.80
CA ASP A 446 23.37 -23.71 -22.04
C ASP A 446 22.19 -22.71 -22.01
N PHE A 447 20.96 -23.18 -21.75
CA PHE A 447 19.78 -22.33 -21.69
C PHE A 447 19.77 -21.44 -20.45
N ASN A 448 19.68 -20.13 -20.65
CA ASN A 448 19.66 -19.17 -19.55
C ASN A 448 18.23 -18.93 -19.05
N THR A 449 17.78 -19.78 -18.11
CA THR A 449 16.43 -19.72 -17.53
C THR A 449 16.12 -18.37 -16.88
N GLU A 450 17.07 -17.78 -16.15
CA GLU A 450 16.89 -16.51 -15.42
C GLU A 450 16.67 -15.33 -16.36
N LEU A 451 17.42 -15.26 -17.45
CA LEU A 451 17.30 -14.20 -18.44
C LEU A 451 15.93 -14.24 -19.15
N TRP A 452 15.53 -15.43 -19.60
CA TRP A 452 14.22 -15.63 -20.22
C TRP A 452 13.08 -15.41 -19.21
N ARG A 453 13.26 -15.81 -17.93
CA ARG A 453 12.31 -15.48 -16.86
C ARG A 453 12.14 -13.98 -16.72
N SER A 454 13.24 -13.22 -16.65
CA SER A 454 13.19 -11.76 -16.56
C SER A 454 12.49 -11.12 -17.77
N PHE A 455 12.58 -11.73 -18.96
CA PHE A 455 11.85 -11.30 -20.14
C PHE A 455 10.35 -11.54 -20.00
N PHE A 456 9.94 -12.75 -19.58
CA PHE A 456 8.53 -13.07 -19.35
C PHE A 456 7.94 -12.22 -18.23
N ASP A 457 8.64 -12.01 -17.11
CA ASP A 457 8.20 -11.13 -16.03
C ASP A 457 7.93 -9.70 -16.54
N ALA A 458 8.84 -9.15 -17.36
CA ALA A 458 8.65 -7.82 -17.95
C ALA A 458 7.46 -7.77 -18.92
N LEU A 459 7.27 -8.80 -19.74
CA LEU A 459 6.17 -8.90 -20.68
C LEU A 459 4.82 -9.07 -19.99
N LEU A 460 4.72 -10.02 -19.06
CA LEU A 460 3.51 -10.31 -18.29
C LEU A 460 3.09 -9.11 -17.44
N LYS A 461 4.04 -8.42 -16.81
CA LYS A 461 3.79 -7.19 -16.06
C LYS A 461 3.33 -6.03 -16.94
N LEU A 462 3.90 -5.91 -18.15
CA LEU A 462 3.48 -4.91 -19.13
C LEU A 462 2.01 -5.13 -19.54
N VAL A 463 1.65 -6.35 -19.95
CA VAL A 463 0.29 -6.63 -20.46
C VAL A 463 -0.76 -6.71 -19.34
N GLY A 464 -0.36 -7.16 -18.14
CA GLY A 464 -1.18 -7.19 -16.93
C GLY A 464 -1.39 -5.82 -16.29
N SER A 465 -0.67 -4.79 -16.72
CA SER A 465 -0.77 -3.43 -16.18
C SER A 465 -2.18 -2.85 -16.31
N ASP A 466 -2.72 -2.34 -15.19
CA ASP A 466 -4.01 -1.66 -15.15
C ASP A 466 -3.99 -0.35 -15.95
N ALA A 467 -2.80 0.21 -16.25
CA ALA A 467 -2.65 1.38 -17.11
C ALA A 467 -3.12 1.12 -18.55
N LEU A 468 -3.16 -0.15 -18.98
CA LEU A 468 -3.58 -0.57 -20.32
C LEU A 468 -4.97 -1.23 -20.35
N ALA A 469 -5.67 -1.32 -19.21
CA ALA A 469 -7.04 -1.84 -19.11
C ALA A 469 -8.08 -0.84 -19.64
N LEU A 470 -8.15 -0.69 -20.97
CA LEU A 470 -9.03 0.28 -21.63
C LEU A 470 -10.51 0.09 -21.27
N GLU A 471 -10.92 -1.14 -21.03
CA GLU A 471 -12.25 -1.58 -20.64
C GLU A 471 -12.70 -1.04 -19.28
N THR A 472 -11.77 -0.87 -18.32
CA THR A 472 -12.09 -0.38 -16.97
C THR A 472 -12.10 1.15 -16.93
N PHE A 473 -11.67 1.81 -18.00
CA PHE A 473 -11.51 3.26 -18.03
C PHE A 473 -12.79 4.02 -18.43
N PRO A 474 -13.01 5.19 -17.82
CA PRO A 474 -13.95 6.19 -18.33
C PRO A 474 -13.62 6.58 -19.78
N GLU A 475 -14.64 6.90 -20.57
CA GLU A 475 -14.50 7.12 -22.01
C GLU A 475 -13.40 8.13 -22.40
N GLN A 476 -13.25 9.23 -21.64
CA GLN A 476 -12.24 10.26 -21.91
C GLN A 476 -10.81 9.73 -21.74
N LYS A 477 -10.55 9.02 -20.64
CA LYS A 477 -9.25 8.39 -20.36
C LYS A 477 -8.95 7.33 -21.43
N ARG A 478 -9.93 6.48 -21.75
CA ARG A 478 -9.82 5.45 -22.79
C ARG A 478 -9.39 6.02 -24.15
N ARG A 479 -10.03 7.11 -24.61
CA ARG A 479 -9.67 7.78 -25.87
C ARG A 479 -8.25 8.35 -25.85
N ALA A 480 -7.81 8.90 -24.73
CA ALA A 480 -6.46 9.44 -24.58
C ALA A 480 -5.40 8.32 -24.66
N VAL A 481 -5.61 7.22 -23.94
CA VAL A 481 -4.71 6.05 -23.96
C VAL A 481 -4.63 5.44 -25.35
N TRP A 482 -5.79 5.20 -25.99
CA TRP A 482 -5.85 4.68 -27.36
C TRP A 482 -5.07 5.54 -28.36
N LYS A 483 -5.13 6.87 -28.25
CA LYS A 483 -4.41 7.78 -29.14
C LYS A 483 -2.89 7.72 -28.98
N ILE A 484 -2.40 7.47 -27.76
CA ILE A 484 -0.97 7.45 -27.44
C ILE A 484 -0.35 6.09 -27.78
N ALA A 485 -0.96 5.03 -27.27
CA ALA A 485 -0.41 3.68 -27.28
C ALA A 485 -1.03 2.74 -28.33
N GLY A 486 -2.30 2.94 -28.69
CA GLY A 486 -3.08 1.94 -29.41
C GLY A 486 -3.37 0.73 -28.52
N ASP A 487 -3.52 -0.44 -29.15
CA ASP A 487 -3.76 -1.70 -28.45
C ASP A 487 -2.44 -2.41 -28.12
N VAL A 488 -1.82 -2.04 -27.00
CA VAL A 488 -0.56 -2.65 -26.55
C VAL A 488 -0.79 -4.05 -25.99
N ARG A 489 -1.99 -4.36 -25.48
CA ARG A 489 -2.31 -5.67 -24.91
C ARG A 489 -2.41 -6.74 -25.99
N GLU A 490 -3.01 -6.42 -27.13
CA GLU A 490 -3.04 -7.33 -28.29
C GLU A 490 -1.63 -7.62 -28.83
N LEU A 491 -0.79 -6.58 -28.98
CA LEU A 491 0.61 -6.75 -29.40
C LEU A 491 1.42 -7.58 -28.40
N GLY A 492 1.19 -7.35 -27.10
CA GLY A 492 1.82 -8.12 -26.03
C GLY A 492 1.36 -9.57 -25.98
N ALA A 493 0.09 -9.84 -26.26
CA ALA A 493 -0.46 -11.20 -26.39
C ALA A 493 0.20 -11.94 -27.55
N GLU A 494 0.34 -11.29 -28.72
CA GLU A 494 1.05 -11.86 -29.87
C GLU A 494 2.52 -12.19 -29.53
N LEU A 495 3.22 -11.26 -28.87
CA LEU A 495 4.60 -11.47 -28.46
C LEU A 495 4.71 -12.60 -27.42
N LEU A 496 3.77 -12.68 -26.47
CA LEU A 496 3.72 -13.75 -25.48
C LEU A 496 3.56 -15.11 -26.15
N ARG A 497 2.57 -15.25 -27.06
CA ARG A 497 2.35 -16.49 -27.81
C ARG A 497 3.62 -16.90 -28.56
N ARG A 498 4.16 -15.99 -29.38
CA ARG A 498 5.34 -16.26 -30.20
C ARG A 498 6.56 -16.63 -29.37
N SER A 499 6.86 -15.88 -28.31
CA SER A 499 8.02 -16.13 -27.45
C SER A 499 7.88 -17.42 -26.65
N TRP A 500 6.67 -17.73 -26.16
CA TRP A 500 6.37 -18.97 -25.44
C TRP A 500 6.46 -20.20 -26.34
N GLU A 501 5.89 -20.16 -27.54
CA GLU A 501 6.01 -21.23 -28.54
C GLU A 501 7.48 -21.46 -28.95
N THR A 502 8.26 -20.39 -29.08
CA THR A 502 9.66 -20.49 -29.54
C THR A 502 10.55 -21.30 -28.59
N ILE A 503 10.28 -21.26 -27.28
CA ILE A 503 11.04 -22.02 -26.28
C ILE A 503 10.48 -23.45 -26.05
N GLY A 504 9.38 -23.81 -26.72
CA GLY A 504 8.81 -25.16 -26.71
C GLY A 504 9.45 -26.07 -27.76
N TRP A 505 9.43 -27.37 -27.52
CA TRP A 505 9.85 -28.37 -28.51
C TRP A 505 8.71 -28.70 -29.47
N GLU A 506 9.06 -29.19 -30.66
CA GLU A 506 8.09 -29.69 -31.64
C GLU A 506 7.29 -30.86 -31.02
N THR A 507 5.97 -30.71 -31.01
CA THR A 507 5.08 -31.72 -30.44
C THR A 507 5.07 -32.98 -31.30
N ALA A 508 5.14 -34.16 -30.68
CA ALA A 508 5.04 -35.43 -31.40
C ALA A 508 3.70 -35.53 -32.16
N PRO A 509 3.63 -36.23 -33.31
CA PRO A 509 2.42 -36.27 -34.12
C PRO A 509 1.21 -36.90 -33.39
N GLU A 510 1.46 -37.78 -32.42
CA GLU A 510 0.42 -38.36 -31.55
C GLU A 510 -0.15 -37.30 -30.61
N ASP A 511 0.72 -36.62 -29.85
CA ASP A 511 0.37 -35.53 -28.94
C ASP A 511 -0.26 -34.33 -29.65
N ARG A 512 0.15 -34.04 -30.89
CA ARG A 512 -0.42 -32.94 -31.70
C ARG A 512 -1.87 -33.22 -32.08
N ASN A 513 -2.22 -34.48 -32.37
CA ASN A 513 -3.60 -34.87 -32.62
C ASN A 513 -4.43 -34.87 -31.33
N GLN A 514 -3.80 -35.14 -30.19
CA GLN A 514 -4.46 -35.24 -28.90
C GLN A 514 -4.73 -33.85 -28.26
N TYR A 515 -3.75 -32.95 -28.28
CA TYR A 515 -3.81 -31.66 -27.57
C TYR A 515 -3.99 -30.44 -28.49
N GLY A 516 -3.84 -30.60 -29.81
CA GLY A 516 -3.97 -29.50 -30.76
C GLY A 516 -2.82 -28.47 -30.74
N LEU A 517 -1.70 -28.80 -30.10
CA LEU A 517 -0.55 -27.91 -29.92
C LEU A 517 0.58 -28.25 -30.89
N GLU A 518 1.13 -27.24 -31.56
CA GLU A 518 2.30 -27.44 -32.45
C GLU A 518 3.61 -27.58 -31.66
N LYS A 519 3.72 -26.85 -30.54
CA LYS A 519 4.89 -26.88 -29.66
C LYS A 519 4.48 -26.99 -28.21
N MET A 520 5.17 -27.85 -27.46
CA MET A 520 4.95 -28.03 -26.02
C MET A 520 6.21 -28.53 -25.31
N GLY A 521 6.27 -28.35 -24.00
CA GLY A 521 7.36 -28.86 -23.16
C GLY A 521 8.70 -28.15 -23.43
N GLY A 522 9.79 -28.90 -23.41
CA GLY A 522 11.14 -28.34 -23.56
C GLY A 522 11.49 -27.34 -22.46
N TYR A 523 11.91 -26.14 -22.82
CA TYR A 523 12.27 -25.11 -21.83
C TYR A 523 11.03 -24.51 -21.12
N GLN A 524 9.81 -24.70 -21.65
CA GLN A 524 8.57 -24.22 -21.01
C GLN A 524 8.37 -24.79 -19.60
N VAL A 525 8.78 -26.05 -19.39
CA VAL A 525 8.62 -26.77 -18.12
C VAL A 525 9.33 -26.08 -16.96
N GLN A 526 10.44 -25.37 -17.24
CA GLN A 526 11.26 -24.69 -16.22
C GLN A 526 10.54 -23.51 -15.55
N TYR A 527 9.42 -23.05 -16.11
CA TYR A 527 8.65 -21.91 -15.62
C TYR A 527 7.42 -22.30 -14.80
N VAL A 528 7.14 -23.60 -14.66
CA VAL A 528 6.11 -24.12 -13.75
C VAL A 528 6.81 -24.45 -12.41
N PRO A 529 6.36 -23.93 -11.25
CA PRO A 529 5.15 -23.14 -11.02
C PRO A 529 5.29 -21.62 -11.23
N GLY A 530 6.51 -21.09 -11.33
CA GLY A 530 6.80 -19.67 -11.14
C GLY A 530 6.05 -18.65 -12.02
N LEU A 531 5.56 -19.05 -13.20
CA LEU A 531 4.77 -18.20 -14.09
C LEU A 531 3.27 -18.53 -14.11
N VAL A 532 2.80 -19.52 -13.35
CA VAL A 532 1.38 -19.90 -13.29
C VAL A 532 0.54 -18.74 -12.77
N ALA A 533 0.91 -18.15 -11.62
CA ALA A 533 0.19 -17.03 -11.03
C ALA A 533 0.01 -15.82 -11.98
N PRO A 534 1.06 -15.25 -12.61
CA PRO A 534 0.88 -14.13 -13.53
C PRO A 534 0.11 -14.51 -14.80
N ILE A 535 0.19 -15.76 -15.28
CA ILE A 535 -0.63 -16.23 -16.43
C ILE A 535 -2.12 -16.31 -16.05
N VAL A 536 -2.44 -16.83 -14.86
CA VAL A 536 -3.80 -16.88 -14.33
C VAL A 536 -4.39 -15.48 -14.20
N GLU A 537 -3.59 -14.49 -13.78
CA GLU A 537 -4.03 -13.09 -13.74
C GLU A 537 -4.45 -12.57 -15.13
N LEU A 538 -3.73 -12.95 -16.19
CA LEU A 538 -4.09 -12.59 -17.56
C LEU A 538 -5.31 -13.37 -18.09
N CYS A 539 -5.52 -14.61 -17.64
CA CYS A 539 -6.70 -15.39 -17.97
C CYS A 539 -8.00 -14.73 -17.46
N LEU A 540 -7.93 -13.97 -16.37
CA LEU A 540 -9.06 -13.21 -15.84
C LEU A 540 -9.28 -11.86 -16.55
N SER A 541 -8.46 -11.52 -17.55
CA SER A 541 -8.61 -10.28 -18.29
C SER A 541 -9.92 -10.25 -19.09
N VAL A 542 -10.53 -9.07 -19.15
CA VAL A 542 -11.69 -8.82 -20.02
C VAL A 542 -11.25 -8.81 -21.50
N HIS A 543 -9.99 -8.49 -21.77
CA HIS A 543 -9.44 -8.41 -23.11
C HIS A 543 -9.33 -9.80 -23.75
N GLN A 544 -10.18 -10.09 -24.74
CA GLN A 544 -10.32 -11.43 -25.35
C GLN A 544 -9.01 -11.97 -25.96
N GLY A 545 -8.28 -11.19 -26.75
CA GLY A 545 -7.04 -11.67 -27.39
C GLY A 545 -5.98 -12.11 -26.38
N LEU A 546 -5.65 -11.22 -25.44
CA LEU A 546 -4.78 -11.51 -24.29
C LEU A 546 -5.24 -12.71 -23.46
N ARG A 547 -6.53 -12.78 -23.10
CA ARG A 547 -7.09 -13.90 -22.35
C ARG A 547 -6.90 -15.22 -23.10
N SER A 548 -7.28 -15.29 -24.37
CA SER A 548 -7.18 -16.50 -25.18
C SER A 548 -5.74 -17.02 -25.26
N VAL A 549 -4.76 -16.14 -25.45
CA VAL A 549 -3.34 -16.54 -25.43
C VAL A 549 -2.90 -17.02 -24.06
N ALA A 550 -3.29 -16.34 -22.98
CA ALA A 550 -2.93 -16.76 -21.62
C ALA A 550 -3.50 -18.15 -21.28
N ILE A 551 -4.72 -18.46 -21.72
CA ILE A 551 -5.35 -19.78 -21.53
C ILE A 551 -4.60 -20.86 -22.32
N GLN A 552 -4.18 -20.58 -23.55
CA GLN A 552 -3.34 -21.50 -24.32
C GLN A 552 -1.99 -21.75 -23.64
N VAL A 553 -1.35 -20.71 -23.11
CA VAL A 553 -0.12 -20.85 -22.32
C VAL A 553 -0.38 -21.72 -21.08
N LEU A 554 -1.46 -21.48 -20.34
CA LEU A 554 -1.84 -22.29 -19.19
C LEU A 554 -2.12 -23.76 -19.57
N GLN A 555 -2.75 -24.01 -20.73
CA GLN A 555 -2.95 -25.36 -21.26
C GLN A 555 -1.61 -26.10 -21.40
N THR A 556 -0.59 -25.44 -21.98
CA THR A 556 0.75 -26.05 -22.10
C THR A 556 1.42 -26.31 -20.75
N MET A 557 1.19 -25.46 -19.74
CA MET A 557 1.71 -25.64 -18.38
C MET A 557 1.05 -26.84 -17.69
N ILE A 558 -0.28 -26.99 -17.81
CA ILE A 558 -1.04 -28.11 -17.28
C ILE A 558 -0.57 -29.44 -17.90
N ILE A 559 -0.47 -29.48 -19.23
CA ILE A 559 -0.01 -30.68 -19.94
C ILE A 559 1.43 -31.02 -19.52
N SER A 560 2.32 -30.01 -19.47
CA SER A 560 3.72 -30.22 -19.09
C SER A 560 3.87 -30.79 -17.68
N GLU A 561 3.18 -30.21 -16.70
CA GLU A 561 3.19 -30.70 -15.32
C GLU A 561 2.63 -32.13 -15.25
N TRP A 562 1.51 -32.39 -15.91
CA TRP A 562 0.92 -33.73 -15.96
C TRP A 562 1.86 -34.77 -16.57
N THR A 563 2.55 -34.43 -17.65
CA THR A 563 3.53 -35.34 -18.28
C THR A 563 4.75 -35.61 -17.39
N LEU A 564 5.07 -34.69 -16.48
CA LEU A 564 6.23 -34.79 -15.59
C LEU A 564 5.90 -35.55 -14.29
N SER A 565 4.78 -35.22 -13.65
CA SER A 565 4.42 -35.68 -12.30
C SER A 565 3.12 -36.49 -12.23
N SER A 566 2.26 -36.39 -13.26
CA SER A 566 0.87 -36.89 -13.26
C SER A 566 0.05 -36.37 -12.07
N ASP A 567 0.37 -35.17 -11.61
CA ASP A 567 -0.30 -34.47 -10.51
C ASP A 567 -0.47 -32.99 -10.87
N LEU A 568 -1.61 -32.40 -10.55
CA LEU A 568 -1.90 -30.98 -10.79
C LEU A 568 -1.93 -30.15 -9.50
N ALA A 569 -1.61 -30.74 -8.35
CA ALA A 569 -1.63 -30.06 -7.05
C ALA A 569 -0.77 -28.79 -7.01
N LEU A 570 0.39 -28.80 -7.70
CA LEU A 570 1.27 -27.64 -7.80
C LEU A 570 0.59 -26.46 -8.52
N ILE A 571 -0.04 -26.72 -9.67
CA ILE A 571 -0.76 -25.70 -10.44
C ILE A 571 -1.99 -25.23 -9.66
N GLN A 572 -2.73 -26.15 -9.07
CA GLN A 572 -3.87 -25.84 -8.19
C GLN A 572 -3.46 -24.89 -7.06
N ALA A 573 -2.36 -25.18 -6.38
CA ALA A 573 -1.85 -24.39 -5.29
C ALA A 573 -1.55 -22.94 -5.72
N GLU A 574 -0.85 -22.75 -6.85
CA GLU A 574 -0.52 -21.42 -7.39
C GLU A 574 -1.76 -20.66 -7.87
N MET A 575 -2.74 -21.36 -8.46
CA MET A 575 -4.00 -20.76 -8.88
C MET A 575 -4.79 -20.23 -7.68
N ILE A 576 -4.89 -21.01 -6.59
CA ILE A 576 -5.58 -20.59 -5.35
C ILE A 576 -4.90 -19.35 -4.76
N ASP A 577 -3.57 -19.36 -4.62
CA ASP A 577 -2.81 -18.25 -4.04
C ASP A 577 -2.92 -16.98 -4.90
N CYS A 578 -2.91 -17.14 -6.23
CA CYS A 578 -3.11 -16.04 -7.16
C CYS A 578 -4.52 -15.43 -7.03
N LEU A 579 -5.57 -16.26 -7.02
CA LEU A 579 -6.96 -15.81 -6.93
C LEU A 579 -7.24 -15.08 -5.62
N ASP A 580 -6.80 -15.62 -4.47
CA ASP A 580 -6.92 -14.93 -3.18
C ASP A 580 -6.29 -13.53 -3.20
N ARG A 581 -5.05 -13.42 -3.71
CA ARG A 581 -4.34 -12.15 -3.83
C ARG A 581 -5.06 -11.16 -4.75
N LEU A 582 -5.59 -11.63 -5.88
CA LEU A 582 -6.25 -10.77 -6.86
C LEU A 582 -7.56 -10.17 -6.33
N PHE A 583 -8.38 -10.96 -5.64
CA PHE A 583 -9.64 -10.48 -5.06
C PHE A 583 -9.44 -9.44 -3.94
N LYS A 584 -8.29 -9.46 -3.27
CA LYS A 584 -7.91 -8.47 -2.26
C LYS A 584 -7.29 -7.19 -2.85
N SER A 585 -6.59 -7.30 -3.97
CA SER A 585 -5.80 -6.19 -4.54
C SER A 585 -6.45 -5.47 -5.71
N LYS A 586 -7.37 -6.12 -6.43
CA LYS A 586 -8.02 -5.58 -7.63
C LYS A 586 -9.55 -5.59 -7.49
N ASP A 587 -10.20 -4.67 -8.20
CA ASP A 587 -11.65 -4.66 -8.33
C ASP A 587 -12.13 -5.87 -9.13
N ILE A 588 -13.23 -6.50 -8.68
CA ILE A 588 -13.86 -7.63 -9.37
C ILE A 588 -14.42 -7.16 -10.73
N THR A 589 -13.94 -7.78 -11.81
CA THR A 589 -14.36 -7.48 -13.20
C THR A 589 -15.50 -8.38 -13.68
N GLU A 590 -16.19 -7.96 -14.74
CA GLU A 590 -17.25 -8.77 -15.37
C GLU A 590 -16.73 -10.12 -15.90
N SER A 591 -15.48 -10.18 -16.36
CA SER A 591 -14.84 -11.44 -16.79
C SER A 591 -14.73 -12.48 -15.67
N ILE A 592 -14.44 -12.03 -14.45
CA ILE A 592 -14.38 -12.87 -13.25
C ILE A 592 -15.78 -13.36 -12.90
N LEU A 593 -16.77 -12.45 -12.91
CA LEU A 593 -18.17 -12.78 -12.62
C LEU A 593 -18.78 -13.78 -13.62
N GLN A 594 -18.43 -13.66 -14.90
CA GLN A 594 -18.91 -14.55 -15.96
C GLN A 594 -18.11 -15.85 -16.07
N LYS A 595 -17.03 -16.00 -15.29
CA LYS A 595 -16.14 -17.17 -15.29
C LYS A 595 -15.68 -17.60 -16.70
N LEU A 596 -15.49 -16.64 -17.62
CA LEU A 596 -15.19 -16.90 -19.04
C LEU A 596 -13.94 -17.78 -19.23
N PHE A 597 -12.95 -17.59 -18.36
CA PHE A 597 -11.72 -18.38 -18.31
C PHE A 597 -12.00 -19.89 -18.16
N ILE A 598 -12.95 -20.26 -17.28
CA ILE A 598 -13.25 -21.66 -16.99
C ILE A 598 -13.82 -22.35 -18.23
N SER A 599 -14.81 -21.74 -18.89
CA SER A 599 -15.37 -22.32 -20.11
C SER A 599 -14.33 -22.44 -21.22
N GLU A 600 -13.55 -21.38 -21.46
CA GLU A 600 -12.53 -21.36 -22.51
C GLU A 600 -11.41 -22.40 -22.25
N LEU A 601 -11.05 -22.66 -20.98
CA LEU A 601 -10.06 -23.69 -20.63
C LEU A 601 -10.59 -25.11 -20.82
N ILE A 602 -11.84 -25.40 -20.41
CA ILE A 602 -12.46 -26.72 -20.61
C ILE A 602 -12.53 -27.05 -22.10
N ASP A 603 -12.93 -26.08 -22.93
CA ASP A 603 -13.08 -26.26 -24.38
C ASP A 603 -11.76 -26.71 -25.05
N LEU A 604 -10.60 -26.29 -24.53
CA LEU A 604 -9.28 -26.73 -25.04
C LEU A 604 -8.97 -28.21 -24.75
N PHE A 605 -9.61 -28.81 -23.75
CA PHE A 605 -9.48 -30.22 -23.40
C PHE A 605 -10.67 -31.08 -23.87
N GLU A 606 -11.66 -30.50 -24.55
CA GLU A 606 -12.81 -31.22 -25.13
C GLU A 606 -12.40 -32.42 -26.02
N PRO A 607 -11.30 -32.38 -26.82
CA PRO A 607 -10.86 -33.54 -27.60
C PRO A 607 -10.58 -34.78 -26.75
N LEU A 608 -10.10 -34.60 -25.50
CA LEU A 608 -9.84 -35.70 -24.56
C LEU A 608 -11.14 -36.30 -23.98
N ALA A 609 -12.24 -35.55 -23.99
CA ALA A 609 -13.53 -36.01 -23.49
C ALA A 609 -14.14 -37.18 -24.30
N GLN A 610 -13.54 -37.52 -25.45
CA GLN A 610 -13.91 -38.70 -26.23
C GLN A 610 -13.62 -40.01 -25.47
N ASP A 611 -12.63 -40.00 -24.57
CA ASP A 611 -12.37 -41.08 -23.63
C ASP A 611 -12.76 -40.63 -22.21
N PRO A 612 -13.90 -41.10 -21.66
CA PRO A 612 -14.36 -40.69 -20.34
C PRO A 612 -13.43 -41.14 -19.20
N ASP A 613 -12.57 -42.14 -19.43
CA ASP A 613 -11.59 -42.63 -18.46
C ASP A 613 -10.20 -41.99 -18.65
N ASP A 614 -10.06 -40.95 -19.50
CA ASP A 614 -8.79 -40.25 -19.66
C ASP A 614 -8.37 -39.59 -18.34
N PRO A 615 -7.18 -39.94 -17.81
CA PRO A 615 -6.79 -39.52 -16.47
C PRO A 615 -6.43 -38.02 -16.40
N LEU A 616 -5.93 -37.44 -17.50
CA LEU A 616 -5.63 -36.01 -17.58
C LEU A 616 -6.93 -35.20 -17.63
N PHE A 617 -7.88 -35.59 -18.47
CA PHE A 617 -9.17 -34.90 -18.58
C PHE A 617 -9.92 -34.88 -17.23
N ASN A 618 -9.92 -36.01 -16.52
CA ASN A 618 -10.52 -36.09 -15.19
C ASN A 618 -9.79 -35.19 -14.17
N ALA A 619 -8.46 -35.20 -14.15
CA ALA A 619 -7.69 -34.32 -13.27
C ALA A 619 -7.91 -32.82 -13.57
N VAL A 620 -8.00 -32.44 -14.85
CA VAL A 620 -8.32 -31.06 -15.27
C VAL A 620 -9.73 -30.67 -14.85
N LYS A 621 -10.70 -31.58 -14.99
CA LYS A 621 -12.08 -31.34 -14.55
C LYS A 621 -12.17 -31.13 -13.03
N ASP A 622 -11.43 -31.92 -12.25
CA ASP A 622 -11.37 -31.76 -10.80
C ASP A 622 -10.70 -30.43 -10.42
N LEU A 623 -9.56 -30.10 -11.04
CA LEU A 623 -8.89 -28.80 -10.87
C LEU A 623 -9.85 -27.64 -11.15
N ILE A 624 -10.54 -27.67 -12.28
CA ILE A 624 -11.47 -26.61 -12.68
C ILE A 624 -12.67 -26.54 -11.73
N GLY A 625 -13.20 -27.68 -11.27
CA GLY A 625 -14.25 -27.72 -10.26
C GLY A 625 -13.84 -27.04 -8.96
N THR A 626 -12.62 -27.30 -8.47
CA THR A 626 -12.07 -26.63 -7.28
C THR A 626 -11.93 -25.12 -7.49
N ILE A 627 -11.45 -24.69 -8.65
CA ILE A 627 -11.28 -23.27 -8.97
C ILE A 627 -12.63 -22.57 -9.17
N ASP A 628 -13.62 -23.25 -9.75
CA ASP A 628 -14.99 -22.75 -9.92
C ASP A 628 -15.67 -22.48 -8.57
N GLU A 629 -15.53 -23.41 -7.63
CA GLU A 629 -16.01 -23.29 -6.25
C GLU A 629 -15.29 -22.16 -5.49
N LEU A 630 -13.95 -22.10 -5.59
CA LEU A 630 -13.18 -21.01 -4.98
C LEU A 630 -13.61 -19.64 -5.50
N LEU A 631 -13.82 -19.50 -6.82
CA LEU A 631 -14.28 -18.25 -7.40
C LEU A 631 -15.66 -17.85 -6.86
N ASP A 632 -16.60 -18.79 -6.70
CA ASP A 632 -17.89 -18.49 -6.09
C ASP A 632 -17.76 -18.02 -4.65
N LEU A 633 -16.92 -18.69 -3.85
CA LEU A 633 -16.67 -18.32 -2.45
C LEU A 633 -15.98 -16.95 -2.35
N LEU A 634 -14.99 -16.67 -3.19
CA LEU A 634 -14.31 -15.38 -3.23
C LEU A 634 -15.22 -14.24 -3.70
N VAL A 635 -16.07 -14.48 -4.70
CA VAL A 635 -17.08 -13.51 -5.15
C VAL A 635 -18.12 -13.26 -4.05
N ALA A 636 -18.55 -14.28 -3.31
CA ALA A 636 -19.49 -14.11 -2.20
C ALA A 636 -18.90 -13.23 -1.07
N VAL A 637 -17.61 -13.43 -0.72
CA VAL A 637 -16.95 -12.67 0.34
C VAL A 637 -16.58 -11.24 -0.07
N HIS A 638 -16.04 -11.04 -1.27
CA HIS A 638 -15.53 -9.72 -1.71
C HIS A 638 -16.49 -8.97 -2.63
N GLY A 639 -17.62 -9.59 -2.99
CA GLY A 639 -18.64 -8.99 -3.84
C GLY A 639 -19.26 -7.73 -3.22
N ARG A 640 -19.56 -6.74 -4.06
CA ARG A 640 -20.20 -5.47 -3.62
C ARG A 640 -21.70 -5.60 -3.33
N GLU A 641 -22.21 -6.81 -3.19
CA GLU A 641 -23.60 -7.02 -2.83
C GLU A 641 -23.79 -6.70 -1.35
N ASN A 642 -24.78 -5.86 -1.02
CA ASN A 642 -25.15 -5.53 0.36
C ASN A 642 -25.83 -6.75 1.04
N SER A 643 -25.14 -7.89 1.12
CA SER A 643 -25.52 -8.96 2.01
C SER A 643 -25.26 -8.47 3.44
N GLY A 644 -26.26 -8.57 4.33
CA GLY A 644 -26.12 -8.07 5.70
C GLY A 644 -24.92 -8.72 6.42
N GLU A 645 -24.38 -8.06 7.47
CA GLU A 645 -23.18 -8.48 8.22
C GLU A 645 -23.07 -9.99 8.49
N ILE A 646 -24.19 -10.66 8.79
CA ILE A 646 -24.25 -12.09 9.11
C ILE A 646 -23.96 -12.97 7.88
N PHE A 647 -24.42 -12.59 6.70
CA PHE A 647 -24.17 -13.34 5.47
C PHE A 647 -22.70 -13.26 5.09
N HIS A 648 -22.12 -12.06 5.17
CA HIS A 648 -20.68 -11.88 4.97
C HIS A 648 -19.85 -12.78 5.90
N ILE A 649 -20.18 -12.83 7.20
CA ILE A 649 -19.50 -13.74 8.16
C ILE A 649 -19.66 -15.22 7.75
N MET A 650 -20.83 -15.63 7.26
CA MET A 650 -21.04 -17.01 6.80
C MET A 650 -20.23 -17.33 5.55
N ASP A 651 -20.23 -16.44 4.56
CA ASP A 651 -19.49 -16.63 3.32
C ASP A 651 -17.99 -16.70 3.62
N THR A 652 -17.50 -15.89 4.58
CA THR A 652 -16.13 -15.98 5.09
C THR A 652 -15.86 -17.34 5.77
N LEU A 653 -16.79 -17.86 6.58
CA LEU A 653 -16.63 -19.16 7.22
C LEU A 653 -16.62 -20.32 6.22
N HIS A 654 -17.47 -20.29 5.18
CA HIS A 654 -17.43 -21.30 4.11
C HIS A 654 -16.13 -21.24 3.31
N LEU A 655 -15.64 -20.04 2.98
CA LEU A 655 -14.33 -19.87 2.34
C LEU A 655 -13.20 -20.42 3.24
N MET A 656 -13.26 -20.17 4.55
CA MET A 656 -12.30 -20.71 5.50
C MET A 656 -12.34 -22.24 5.58
N GLU A 657 -13.54 -22.85 5.58
CA GLU A 657 -13.69 -24.30 5.56
C GLU A 657 -13.08 -24.90 4.28
N PHE A 658 -13.38 -24.31 3.12
CA PHE A 658 -12.76 -24.68 1.84
C PHE A 658 -11.23 -24.58 1.88
N LEU A 659 -10.68 -23.46 2.37
CA LEU A 659 -9.23 -23.26 2.47
C LEU A 659 -8.55 -24.25 3.43
N LYS A 660 -9.25 -24.62 4.50
CA LYS A 660 -8.78 -25.63 5.45
C LYS A 660 -8.74 -27.02 4.81
N ASP A 661 -9.78 -27.38 4.05
CA ASP A 661 -9.84 -28.65 3.32
C ASP A 661 -8.76 -28.73 2.23
N MET A 662 -8.46 -27.59 1.59
CA MET A 662 -7.35 -27.44 0.62
C MET A 662 -5.96 -27.32 1.27
N GLN A 663 -5.85 -27.39 2.60
CA GLN A 663 -4.59 -27.26 3.35
C GLN A 663 -3.84 -25.94 3.10
N LYS A 664 -4.58 -24.87 2.76
CA LYS A 664 -4.05 -23.52 2.56
C LYS A 664 -4.06 -22.73 3.87
N GLU A 665 -3.27 -23.21 4.84
CA GLU A 665 -3.26 -22.69 6.22
C GLU A 665 -2.93 -21.19 6.30
N ASP A 666 -1.96 -20.70 5.53
CA ASP A 666 -1.57 -19.27 5.56
C ASP A 666 -2.72 -18.34 5.13
N ILE A 667 -3.50 -18.75 4.11
CA ILE A 667 -4.67 -17.99 3.65
C ILE A 667 -5.79 -18.10 4.69
N TYR A 668 -6.03 -19.31 5.21
CA TYR A 668 -7.01 -19.55 6.26
C TYR A 668 -6.76 -18.69 7.50
N ILE A 669 -5.52 -18.64 7.99
CA ILE A 669 -5.13 -17.84 9.15
C ILE A 669 -5.43 -16.35 8.91
N ARG A 670 -5.10 -15.82 7.73
CA ARG A 670 -5.43 -14.43 7.37
C ARG A 670 -6.93 -14.15 7.46
N TYR A 671 -7.77 -15.04 6.94
CA TYR A 671 -9.22 -14.89 7.05
C TYR A 671 -9.74 -15.04 8.49
N VAL A 672 -9.15 -15.90 9.32
CA VAL A 672 -9.49 -15.99 10.76
C VAL A 672 -9.28 -14.63 11.45
N HIS A 673 -8.15 -13.98 11.20
CA HIS A 673 -7.83 -12.68 11.81
C HIS A 673 -8.68 -11.56 11.25
N GLN A 674 -8.92 -11.54 9.93
CA GLN A 674 -9.86 -10.59 9.31
C GLN A 674 -11.27 -10.74 9.91
N LEU A 675 -11.73 -11.98 10.12
CA LEU A 675 -13.02 -12.25 10.75
C LEU A 675 -13.07 -11.76 12.20
N ALA A 676 -11.99 -11.97 12.97
CA ALA A 676 -11.88 -11.51 14.34
C ALA A 676 -11.90 -9.97 14.42
N GLU A 677 -11.22 -9.29 13.49
CA GLU A 677 -11.20 -7.82 13.40
C GLU A 677 -12.59 -7.27 13.05
N ILE A 678 -13.27 -7.82 12.04
CA ILE A 678 -14.65 -7.44 11.68
C ILE A 678 -15.60 -7.56 12.87
N GLN A 679 -15.48 -8.65 13.65
CA GLN A 679 -16.30 -8.86 14.84
C GLN A 679 -15.94 -7.86 15.96
N ALA A 680 -14.66 -7.60 16.19
CA ALA A 680 -14.20 -6.64 17.19
C ALA A 680 -14.66 -5.21 16.87
N ASP A 681 -14.60 -4.80 15.60
CA ASP A 681 -15.05 -3.50 15.13
C ASP A 681 -16.57 -3.32 15.25
N ALA A 682 -17.33 -4.41 15.09
CA ALA A 682 -18.77 -4.44 15.35
C ALA A 682 -19.12 -4.42 16.86
N GLY A 683 -18.12 -4.43 17.76
CA GLY A 683 -18.29 -4.50 19.21
C GLY A 683 -18.61 -5.92 19.74
N ASN A 684 -18.49 -6.93 18.89
CA ASN A 684 -18.72 -8.34 19.20
C ASN A 684 -17.42 -9.01 19.70
N HIS A 685 -16.89 -8.52 20.83
CA HIS A 685 -15.59 -9.00 21.34
C HIS A 685 -15.59 -10.49 21.70
N THR A 686 -16.72 -11.04 22.18
CA THR A 686 -16.78 -12.47 22.51
C THR A 686 -16.61 -13.33 21.27
N GLU A 687 -17.24 -12.93 20.17
CA GLU A 687 -17.19 -13.60 18.87
C GLU A 687 -15.82 -13.44 18.22
N ALA A 688 -15.15 -12.30 18.37
CA ALA A 688 -13.76 -12.12 17.95
C ALA A 688 -12.81 -13.12 18.64
N GLY A 689 -12.96 -13.31 19.96
CA GLY A 689 -12.20 -14.32 20.70
C GLY A 689 -12.51 -15.76 20.26
N LEU A 690 -13.77 -16.05 19.90
CA LEU A 690 -14.18 -17.35 19.35
C LEU A 690 -13.60 -17.57 17.94
N ALA A 691 -13.52 -16.52 17.10
CA ALA A 691 -12.89 -16.60 15.79
C ALA A 691 -11.39 -16.90 15.92
N LEU A 692 -10.65 -16.17 16.75
CA LEU A 692 -9.21 -16.41 16.98
C LEU A 692 -8.89 -17.81 17.49
N ARG A 693 -9.84 -18.44 18.19
CA ARG A 693 -9.71 -19.83 18.63
C ARG A 693 -9.51 -20.78 17.45
N LEU A 694 -10.09 -20.50 16.29
CA LEU A 694 -9.93 -21.30 15.07
C LEU A 694 -8.47 -21.36 14.58
N HIS A 695 -7.67 -20.31 14.84
CA HIS A 695 -6.23 -20.31 14.57
C HIS A 695 -5.46 -21.02 15.69
N ALA A 696 -5.86 -20.84 16.95
CA ALA A 696 -5.21 -21.51 18.08
C ALA A 696 -5.37 -23.05 18.03
N GLU A 697 -6.46 -23.54 17.45
CA GLU A 697 -6.74 -24.98 17.27
C GLU A 697 -5.90 -25.64 16.17
N LEU A 698 -5.17 -24.88 15.34
CA LEU A 698 -4.19 -25.43 14.39
C LEU A 698 -2.93 -25.96 15.07
N TYR A 699 -2.67 -25.55 16.32
CA TYR A 699 -1.46 -25.92 17.05
C TYR A 699 -1.78 -26.84 18.22
N GLU A 700 -0.85 -27.76 18.49
CA GLU A 700 -0.83 -28.53 19.74
C GLU A 700 -0.02 -27.80 20.81
N TRP A 701 -0.26 -28.11 22.09
CA TRP A 701 0.54 -27.60 23.20
C TRP A 701 1.91 -28.30 23.27
N ASP A 702 2.72 -28.16 22.22
CA ASP A 702 4.05 -28.77 22.13
C ASP A 702 5.15 -27.70 22.19
N ALA A 703 5.95 -27.73 23.25
CA ALA A 703 7.07 -26.81 23.44
C ALA A 703 8.31 -27.16 22.60
N SER A 704 8.33 -28.35 21.99
CA SER A 704 9.44 -28.85 21.16
C SER A 704 9.22 -28.68 19.66
N ALA A 705 7.96 -28.66 19.21
CA ALA A 705 7.61 -28.39 17.82
C ALA A 705 7.84 -26.91 17.47
N SER A 706 8.63 -26.63 16.43
CA SER A 706 8.84 -25.28 15.92
C SER A 706 7.90 -25.00 14.76
N VAL A 707 7.31 -23.80 14.74
CA VAL A 707 6.47 -23.30 13.64
C VAL A 707 7.18 -22.16 12.89
N PRO A 708 7.00 -22.05 11.57
CA PRO A 708 7.62 -20.99 10.77
C PRO A 708 7.07 -19.60 11.14
N ALA A 709 7.79 -18.56 10.73
CA ALA A 709 7.31 -17.19 10.82
C ALA A 709 6.13 -16.97 9.86
N LEU A 710 5.16 -16.15 10.27
CA LEU A 710 4.08 -15.67 9.41
C LEU A 710 4.33 -14.19 9.10
N GLU A 711 4.08 -13.78 7.86
CA GLU A 711 4.21 -12.37 7.43
C GLU A 711 2.97 -11.56 7.81
N ASP A 712 1.79 -12.13 7.57
CA ASP A 712 0.49 -11.51 7.78
C ASP A 712 -0.50 -12.55 8.34
N PRO A 713 -0.93 -12.43 9.60
CA PRO A 713 -0.45 -11.50 10.62
C PRO A 713 1.03 -11.78 11.02
N PRO A 714 1.79 -10.76 11.46
CA PRO A 714 3.22 -10.89 11.72
C PRO A 714 3.47 -11.71 13.00
N PHE A 715 3.98 -12.93 12.83
CA PHE A 715 4.45 -13.76 13.94
C PHE A 715 5.88 -14.25 13.68
N PRO A 716 6.79 -14.19 14.68
CA PRO A 716 8.13 -14.73 14.52
C PRO A 716 8.12 -16.27 14.47
N GLY A 717 9.19 -16.85 13.92
CA GLY A 717 9.46 -18.28 14.06
C GLY A 717 9.68 -18.62 15.54
N GLN A 718 8.85 -19.49 16.09
CA GLN A 718 8.79 -19.81 17.53
C GLN A 718 8.22 -21.22 17.75
N SER A 719 8.12 -21.67 19.00
CA SER A 719 7.49 -22.97 19.28
C SER A 719 5.96 -22.94 19.07
N ALA A 720 5.36 -24.09 18.75
CA ALA A 720 3.91 -24.24 18.65
C ALA A 720 3.21 -23.84 19.97
N PHE A 721 3.83 -24.21 21.10
CA PHE A 721 3.41 -23.75 22.43
C PHE A 721 3.36 -22.23 22.56
N GLU A 722 4.43 -21.52 22.19
CA GLU A 722 4.50 -20.06 22.30
C GLU A 722 3.49 -19.37 21.37
N ARG A 723 3.28 -19.90 20.16
CA ARG A 723 2.25 -19.39 19.23
C ARG A 723 0.86 -19.55 19.80
N LYS A 724 0.53 -20.74 20.31
CA LYS A 724 -0.76 -21.00 20.93
C LYS A 724 -0.95 -20.18 22.21
N GLU A 725 0.11 -20.00 23.01
CA GLU A 725 0.08 -19.14 24.21
C GLU A 725 -0.24 -17.68 23.87
N GLN A 726 0.42 -17.11 22.85
CA GLN A 726 0.16 -15.74 22.39
C GLN A 726 -1.30 -15.57 21.92
N LEU A 727 -1.81 -16.52 21.13
CA LEU A 727 -3.21 -16.51 20.69
C LEU A 727 -4.19 -16.61 21.85
N TYR A 728 -3.89 -17.45 22.85
CA TYR A 728 -4.72 -17.53 24.06
C TYR A 728 -4.77 -16.20 24.82
N PHE A 729 -3.68 -15.44 24.87
CA PHE A 729 -3.70 -14.10 25.48
C PHE A 729 -4.60 -13.13 24.73
N GLU A 730 -4.58 -13.14 23.39
CA GLU A 730 -5.47 -12.31 22.56
C GLU A 730 -6.94 -12.73 22.71
N MET A 731 -7.22 -14.04 22.67
CA MET A 731 -8.55 -14.59 22.92
C MET A 731 -9.09 -14.18 24.28
N ILE A 732 -8.28 -14.31 25.34
CA ILE A 732 -8.65 -13.95 26.71
C ILE A 732 -8.95 -12.46 26.82
N LYS A 733 -8.13 -11.59 26.23
CA LYS A 733 -8.39 -10.15 26.20
C LYS A 733 -9.77 -9.86 25.62
N HIS A 734 -10.10 -10.46 24.48
CA HIS A 734 -11.41 -10.33 23.85
C HIS A 734 -12.56 -10.91 24.70
N TYR A 735 -12.36 -12.04 25.37
CA TYR A 735 -13.35 -12.60 26.28
C TYR A 735 -13.59 -11.73 27.51
N GLU A 736 -12.55 -11.09 28.07
CA GLU A 736 -12.69 -10.18 29.20
C GLU A 736 -13.39 -8.87 28.79
N GLU A 737 -13.04 -8.30 27.63
CA GLU A 737 -13.71 -7.12 27.05
C GLU A 737 -15.19 -7.41 26.73
N GLY A 738 -15.49 -8.60 26.20
CA GLY A 738 -16.84 -9.08 25.94
C GLY A 738 -17.61 -9.56 27.18
N LEU A 739 -16.99 -9.53 28.38
CA LEU A 739 -17.54 -10.03 29.65
C LEU A 739 -17.96 -11.52 29.59
N SER A 740 -17.36 -12.30 28.69
CA SER A 740 -17.57 -13.74 28.54
C SER A 740 -16.69 -14.53 29.51
N TRP A 741 -17.02 -14.39 30.80
CA TRP A 741 -16.20 -14.96 31.90
C TRP A 741 -16.03 -16.48 31.84
N ASN A 742 -16.97 -17.22 31.25
CA ASN A 742 -16.86 -18.68 31.13
C ASN A 742 -15.76 -19.07 30.12
N ASN A 743 -15.73 -18.42 28.95
CA ASN A 743 -14.70 -18.67 27.95
C ASN A 743 -13.31 -18.22 28.45
N ALA A 744 -13.24 -17.06 29.12
CA ALA A 744 -12.00 -16.59 29.75
C ALA A 744 -11.49 -17.59 30.82
N LEU A 745 -12.36 -18.06 31.72
CA LEU A 745 -11.98 -19.04 32.74
C LEU A 745 -11.52 -20.37 32.14
N GLN A 746 -12.19 -20.86 31.09
CA GLN A 746 -11.78 -22.09 30.41
C GLN A 746 -10.39 -21.95 29.78
N ALA A 747 -10.13 -20.82 29.09
CA ALA A 747 -8.82 -20.54 28.51
C ALA A 747 -7.72 -20.43 29.60
N TYR A 748 -8.01 -19.75 30.72
CA TYR A 748 -7.08 -19.69 31.85
C TYR A 748 -6.84 -21.05 32.51
N GLN A 749 -7.86 -21.89 32.65
CA GLN A 749 -7.72 -23.25 33.22
C GLN A 749 -6.83 -24.13 32.34
N GLU A 750 -6.98 -24.02 31.03
CA GLU A 750 -6.13 -24.73 30.08
C GLU A 750 -4.68 -24.25 30.19
N LEU A 751 -4.44 -22.94 30.14
CA LEU A 751 -3.10 -22.36 30.36
C LEU A 751 -2.50 -22.79 31.71
N ALA A 752 -3.29 -22.79 32.79
CA ALA A 752 -2.83 -23.23 34.10
C ALA A 752 -2.38 -24.69 34.09
N THR A 753 -3.15 -25.56 33.43
CA THR A 753 -2.81 -26.98 33.26
C THR A 753 -1.49 -27.12 32.48
N GLN A 754 -1.31 -26.35 31.41
CA GLN A 754 -0.09 -26.36 30.61
C GLN A 754 1.13 -25.83 31.38
N TYR A 755 0.97 -24.76 32.16
CA TYR A 755 2.05 -24.23 33.00
C TYR A 755 2.43 -25.17 34.16
N GLU A 756 1.48 -25.93 34.70
CA GLU A 756 1.75 -26.87 35.79
C GLU A 756 2.35 -28.19 35.30
N SER A 757 1.85 -28.74 34.20
CA SER A 757 2.12 -30.13 33.80
C SER A 757 3.00 -30.29 32.55
N ASN A 758 3.10 -29.27 31.70
CA ASN A 758 3.83 -29.35 30.43
C ASN A 758 5.16 -28.57 30.50
N VAL A 759 5.11 -27.25 30.69
CA VAL A 759 6.31 -26.38 30.72
C VAL A 759 6.86 -26.12 32.13
N PHE A 760 6.11 -26.49 33.18
CA PHE A 760 6.49 -26.33 34.60
C PHE A 760 6.86 -24.87 34.99
N ASP A 761 6.25 -23.87 34.34
CA ASP A 761 6.45 -22.45 34.65
C ASP A 761 5.50 -21.99 35.77
N PHE A 762 5.93 -22.20 37.01
CA PHE A 762 5.17 -21.79 38.19
C PHE A 762 4.97 -20.26 38.32
N SER A 763 5.80 -19.46 37.64
CA SER A 763 5.67 -18.00 37.66
C SER A 763 4.48 -17.54 36.82
N LYS A 764 4.34 -18.10 35.61
CA LYS A 764 3.16 -17.92 34.75
C LYS A 764 1.92 -18.53 35.39
N LEU A 765 2.02 -19.74 35.97
CA LEU A 765 0.91 -20.37 36.71
C LEU A 765 0.37 -19.46 37.82
N ALA A 766 1.25 -18.87 38.64
CA ALA A 766 0.83 -17.98 39.71
C ALA A 766 0.12 -16.71 39.19
N ARG A 767 0.50 -16.20 38.01
CA ARG A 767 -0.20 -15.08 37.35
C ARG A 767 -1.57 -15.51 36.85
N THR A 768 -1.67 -16.67 36.19
CA THR A 768 -2.93 -17.24 35.70
C THR A 768 -3.93 -17.47 36.84
N GLN A 769 -3.48 -18.05 37.96
CA GLN A 769 -4.33 -18.27 39.13
C GLN A 769 -4.85 -16.95 39.74
N ARG A 770 -4.03 -15.89 39.75
CA ARG A 770 -4.50 -14.55 40.20
C ARG A 770 -5.52 -13.96 39.22
N ALA A 771 -5.30 -14.11 37.92
CA ALA A 771 -6.26 -13.65 36.91
C ALA A 771 -7.61 -14.38 37.03
N MET A 772 -7.60 -15.70 37.21
CA MET A 772 -8.80 -16.49 37.51
C MET A 772 -9.51 -15.98 38.77
N ALA A 773 -8.77 -15.67 39.84
CA ALA A 773 -9.35 -15.09 41.06
C ALA A 773 -10.05 -13.75 40.78
N THR A 774 -9.44 -12.87 39.97
CA THR A 774 -10.07 -11.61 39.54
C THR A 774 -11.36 -11.84 38.75
N VAL A 775 -11.38 -12.81 37.84
CA VAL A 775 -12.62 -13.15 37.10
C VAL A 775 -13.72 -13.67 38.05
N TYR A 776 -13.38 -14.50 39.04
CA TYR A 776 -14.34 -14.93 40.06
C TYR A 776 -14.87 -13.77 40.92
N GLU A 777 -14.04 -12.79 41.26
CA GLU A 777 -14.47 -11.57 41.95
C GLU A 777 -15.46 -10.75 41.10
N SER A 778 -15.21 -10.60 39.79
CA SER A 778 -16.12 -9.92 38.85
C SER A 778 -17.47 -10.63 38.71
N ILE A 779 -17.46 -11.97 38.65
CA ILE A 779 -18.69 -12.78 38.67
C ILE A 779 -19.48 -12.52 39.96
N ASN A 780 -18.80 -12.46 41.10
CA ASN A 780 -19.44 -12.23 42.40
C ASN A 780 -20.06 -10.82 42.53
N LYS A 781 -19.42 -9.79 41.95
CA LYS A 781 -19.98 -8.42 41.87
C LYS A 781 -21.23 -8.37 40.98
N GLY A 782 -21.31 -9.25 39.99
CA GLY A 782 -22.42 -9.32 39.04
C GLY A 782 -22.34 -8.23 37.98
N ASP A 783 -21.14 -8.00 37.46
CA ASP A 783 -20.80 -7.02 36.42
C ASP A 783 -21.17 -7.49 35.00
N ARG A 784 -21.82 -8.66 34.87
CA ARG A 784 -22.22 -9.24 33.58
C ARG A 784 -23.51 -8.62 33.06
N GLN A 785 -23.51 -8.23 31.79
CA GLN A 785 -24.73 -7.89 31.07
C GLN A 785 -25.38 -9.15 30.49
N ILE A 786 -26.68 -9.32 30.69
CA ILE A 786 -27.41 -10.49 30.19
C ILE A 786 -27.92 -10.17 28.78
N PRO A 787 -27.50 -10.91 27.74
CA PRO A 787 -27.96 -10.68 26.38
C PRO A 787 -29.46 -10.98 26.23
N ARG A 788 -30.08 -10.36 25.23
CA ARG A 788 -31.47 -10.61 24.85
C ARG A 788 -31.50 -11.67 23.75
N TYR A 789 -32.52 -12.52 23.75
CA TYR A 789 -32.65 -13.57 22.75
C TYR A 789 -33.96 -13.44 21.98
N PHE A 790 -33.89 -13.69 20.67
CA PHE A 790 -35.02 -13.57 19.77
C PHE A 790 -35.14 -14.84 18.91
N ARG A 791 -36.33 -15.43 18.84
CA ARG A 791 -36.66 -16.48 17.88
C ARG A 791 -37.08 -15.82 16.57
N VAL A 792 -36.45 -16.22 15.48
CA VAL A 792 -36.75 -15.78 14.11
C VAL A 792 -37.10 -17.00 13.26
N LEU A 793 -38.30 -17.02 12.69
CA LEU A 793 -38.70 -18.00 11.65
C LEU A 793 -38.72 -17.29 10.30
N TYR A 794 -38.00 -17.86 9.35
CA TYR A 794 -38.01 -17.46 7.94
C TYR A 794 -39.00 -18.34 7.20
N LYS A 795 -40.06 -17.77 6.63
CA LYS A 795 -41.13 -18.51 5.96
C LYS A 795 -41.37 -17.97 4.55
N GLY A 796 -41.70 -18.86 3.62
CA GLY A 796 -42.09 -18.53 2.25
C GLY A 796 -41.01 -18.79 1.20
N LEU A 797 -41.45 -19.03 -0.04
CA LEU A 797 -40.60 -19.44 -1.17
C LEU A 797 -39.57 -18.38 -1.60
N GLY A 798 -39.73 -17.13 -1.14
CA GLY A 798 -38.81 -16.04 -1.44
C GLY A 798 -37.48 -16.11 -0.68
N PHE A 799 -37.34 -16.97 0.35
CA PHE A 799 -36.06 -17.21 1.01
C PHE A 799 -35.26 -18.35 0.35
N PRO A 800 -33.92 -18.30 0.39
CA PRO A 800 -33.05 -19.39 -0.08
C PRO A 800 -33.26 -20.64 0.79
N VAL A 801 -32.98 -21.83 0.23
CA VAL A 801 -33.20 -23.13 0.89
C VAL A 801 -32.49 -23.24 2.24
N SER A 802 -31.36 -22.56 2.40
CA SER A 802 -30.60 -22.49 3.66
C SER A 802 -31.35 -21.80 4.81
N LEU A 803 -32.32 -20.92 4.51
CA LEU A 803 -33.14 -20.21 5.50
C LEU A 803 -34.63 -20.58 5.43
N ARG A 804 -35.11 -21.03 4.28
CA ARG A 804 -36.52 -21.29 4.02
C ARG A 804 -37.09 -22.30 5.02
N ASP A 805 -38.17 -21.89 5.69
CA ASP A 805 -38.92 -22.64 6.69
C ASP A 805 -38.10 -23.10 7.91
N LYS A 806 -36.93 -22.47 8.11
CA LYS A 806 -36.06 -22.70 9.26
C LYS A 806 -36.25 -21.66 10.36
N GLN A 807 -35.93 -22.06 11.58
CA GLN A 807 -36.06 -21.24 12.77
C GLN A 807 -34.72 -21.13 13.49
N PHE A 808 -34.39 -19.93 13.94
CA PHE A 808 -33.13 -19.63 14.61
C PHE A 808 -33.39 -18.86 15.90
N ILE A 809 -32.51 -19.05 16.87
CA ILE A 809 -32.35 -18.14 18.00
C ILE A 809 -31.23 -17.17 17.66
N PHE A 810 -31.44 -15.88 17.90
CA PHE A 810 -30.46 -14.81 17.74
C PHE A 810 -30.12 -14.22 19.09
N GLU A 811 -28.83 -13.96 19.31
CA GLU A 811 -28.31 -13.21 20.44
C GLU A 811 -28.26 -11.72 20.08
N GLY A 812 -29.06 -10.92 20.77
CA GLY A 812 -29.11 -9.46 20.66
C GLY A 812 -28.37 -8.77 21.79
N SER A 813 -28.20 -7.46 21.64
CA SER A 813 -27.63 -6.60 22.67
C SER A 813 -28.50 -6.61 23.94
N PRO A 814 -27.92 -6.43 25.14
CA PRO A 814 -28.68 -6.28 26.39
C PRO A 814 -29.72 -5.13 26.34
N THR A 815 -29.49 -4.12 25.51
CA THR A 815 -30.37 -2.97 25.30
C THR A 815 -31.43 -3.18 24.22
N ASP A 816 -31.38 -4.29 23.47
CA ASP A 816 -32.30 -4.52 22.35
C ASP A 816 -33.73 -4.77 22.83
N SER A 817 -34.66 -4.06 22.19
CA SER A 817 -36.09 -4.36 22.25
C SER A 817 -36.49 -5.23 21.07
N ARG A 818 -37.67 -5.87 21.15
CA ARG A 818 -38.21 -6.61 20.00
C ARG A 818 -38.41 -5.71 18.78
N ALA A 819 -38.77 -4.44 18.98
CA ALA A 819 -38.98 -3.48 17.88
C ALA A 819 -37.66 -3.16 17.19
N THR A 820 -36.64 -2.73 17.95
CA THR A 820 -35.32 -2.39 17.40
C THR A 820 -34.66 -3.58 16.70
N PHE A 821 -34.81 -4.79 17.25
CA PHE A 821 -34.34 -6.01 16.60
C PHE A 821 -35.12 -6.33 15.31
N THR A 822 -36.44 -6.14 15.31
CA THR A 822 -37.28 -6.33 14.12
C THR A 822 -36.90 -5.35 13.01
N ASP A 823 -36.65 -4.09 13.35
CA ASP A 823 -36.22 -3.06 12.39
C ASP A 823 -34.87 -3.43 11.76
N ARG A 824 -33.91 -3.94 12.56
CA ARG A 824 -32.62 -4.44 12.04
C ARG A 824 -32.79 -5.63 11.10
N MET A 825 -33.65 -6.59 11.44
CA MET A 825 -33.96 -7.72 10.57
C MET A 825 -34.65 -7.29 9.27
N GLN A 826 -35.51 -6.26 9.35
CA GLN A 826 -36.20 -5.70 8.19
C GLN A 826 -35.24 -4.91 7.28
N GLN A 827 -34.21 -4.26 7.84
CA GLN A 827 -33.13 -3.62 7.07
C GLN A 827 -32.29 -4.68 6.33
N GLN A 828 -32.02 -5.82 6.96
CA GLN A 828 -31.30 -6.93 6.33
C GLN A 828 -32.15 -7.66 5.26
N HIS A 829 -33.47 -7.69 5.42
CA HIS A 829 -34.41 -8.29 4.47
C HIS A 829 -35.52 -7.32 4.07
N PRO A 830 -35.25 -6.33 3.19
CA PRO A 830 -36.21 -5.29 2.83
C PRO A 830 -37.51 -5.85 2.22
N SER A 831 -37.43 -6.97 1.51
CA SER A 831 -38.56 -7.62 0.85
C SER A 831 -39.41 -8.49 1.79
N ALA A 832 -38.96 -8.71 3.04
CA ALA A 832 -39.67 -9.56 3.98
C ALA A 832 -40.81 -8.83 4.68
N GLN A 833 -41.93 -9.50 4.93
CA GLN A 833 -43.05 -8.97 5.71
C GLN A 833 -43.06 -9.54 7.13
N ILE A 834 -43.20 -8.68 8.14
CA ILE A 834 -43.31 -9.12 9.54
C ILE A 834 -44.70 -9.69 9.79
N SER A 835 -44.78 -10.97 10.12
CA SER A 835 -46.03 -11.66 10.44
C SER A 835 -46.14 -11.92 11.95
N ASN A 836 -47.32 -11.66 12.54
CA ASN A 836 -47.57 -11.79 13.98
C ASN A 836 -48.25 -13.11 14.38
N GLY A 837 -48.42 -14.04 13.42
CA GLY A 837 -48.92 -15.40 13.62
C GLY A 837 -50.44 -15.57 13.46
N ALA A 838 -50.86 -16.13 12.32
CA ALA A 838 -51.83 -17.21 12.14
C ALA A 838 -52.08 -17.42 10.62
N ASN A 839 -51.88 -18.66 10.16
CA ASN A 839 -52.30 -19.30 8.90
C ASN A 839 -51.87 -18.67 7.57
N GLU A 840 -50.95 -19.37 6.89
CA GLU A 840 -51.05 -19.75 5.48
C GLU A 840 -49.87 -20.71 5.20
N GLU A 841 -50.15 -21.94 4.80
CA GLU A 841 -49.15 -22.86 4.23
C GLU A 841 -48.93 -22.44 2.76
N ASP A 842 -47.67 -22.47 2.30
CA ASP A 842 -47.25 -22.12 0.93
C ASP A 842 -47.58 -20.69 0.45
N VAL A 843 -46.99 -19.68 1.12
CA VAL A 843 -47.11 -18.28 0.71
C VAL A 843 -45.97 -17.89 -0.25
N GLU A 844 -46.31 -17.35 -1.42
CA GLU A 844 -45.38 -16.77 -2.39
C GLU A 844 -44.84 -15.43 -1.84
N GLY A 845 -43.60 -15.42 -1.33
CA GLY A 845 -42.98 -14.22 -0.74
C GLY A 845 -41.97 -14.51 0.37
N GLN A 846 -41.52 -13.46 1.06
CA GLN A 846 -40.63 -13.53 2.22
C GLN A 846 -41.39 -13.06 3.47
N TYR A 847 -41.46 -13.91 4.51
CA TYR A 847 -42.15 -13.60 5.76
C TYR A 847 -41.27 -13.90 6.97
N LEU A 848 -41.15 -12.95 7.88
CA LEU A 848 -40.41 -13.11 9.14
C LEU A 848 -41.37 -13.16 10.33
N GLN A 849 -41.17 -14.11 11.23
CA GLN A 849 -41.80 -14.10 12.55
C GLN A 849 -40.75 -13.92 13.63
N ILE A 850 -40.91 -12.88 14.44
CA ILE A 850 -39.93 -12.51 15.46
C ILE A 850 -40.60 -12.44 16.83
N TYR A 851 -40.15 -13.31 17.73
CA TYR A 851 -40.62 -13.39 19.12
C TYR A 851 -39.46 -13.27 20.10
N SER A 852 -39.65 -12.55 21.20
CA SER A 852 -38.69 -12.55 22.30
C SER A 852 -38.75 -13.88 23.05
N VAL A 853 -37.58 -14.42 23.37
CA VAL A 853 -37.42 -15.65 24.16
C VAL A 853 -36.48 -15.40 25.32
N SER A 854 -36.56 -16.27 26.33
CA SER A 854 -35.70 -16.22 27.51
C SER A 854 -34.92 -17.51 27.62
N ALA A 855 -33.62 -17.43 27.91
CA ALA A 855 -32.80 -18.59 28.22
C ALA A 855 -33.45 -19.44 29.33
N GLN A 856 -33.58 -20.73 29.08
CA GLN A 856 -34.25 -21.67 29.97
C GLN A 856 -33.38 -21.91 31.20
N LYS A 857 -33.92 -21.63 32.38
CA LYS A 857 -33.27 -21.94 33.66
C LYS A 857 -33.54 -23.39 34.02
N ASP A 858 -32.51 -24.13 34.37
CA ASP A 858 -32.66 -25.44 35.00
C ASP A 858 -33.03 -25.27 36.48
N LEU A 859 -34.31 -25.41 36.79
CA LEU A 859 -34.83 -25.25 38.14
C LEU A 859 -34.44 -26.39 39.09
N LEU A 860 -33.98 -27.53 38.54
CA LEU A 860 -33.50 -28.66 39.32
C LEU A 860 -32.02 -28.51 39.71
N HIS A 861 -31.35 -27.48 39.19
CA HIS A 861 -29.93 -27.28 39.45
C HIS A 861 -29.66 -27.15 40.97
N PRO A 862 -28.71 -27.91 41.55
CA PRO A 862 -28.48 -27.95 43.00
C PRO A 862 -28.20 -26.59 43.64
N ILE A 863 -27.75 -25.60 42.85
CA ILE A 863 -27.48 -24.24 43.30
C ILE A 863 -28.71 -23.51 43.86
N TYR A 864 -29.91 -23.87 43.39
CA TYR A 864 -31.18 -23.30 43.88
C TYR A 864 -31.60 -23.87 45.24
N GLN A 865 -30.97 -24.95 45.68
CA GLN A 865 -31.18 -25.54 47.01
C GLN A 865 -30.25 -24.92 48.08
N ARG A 866 -29.32 -24.03 47.68
CA ARG A 866 -28.29 -23.47 48.57
C ARG A 866 -28.64 -22.02 48.95
N PRO A 867 -28.98 -21.74 50.23
CA PRO A 867 -29.46 -20.42 50.67
C PRO A 867 -28.36 -19.33 50.76
N LYS A 868 -27.07 -19.70 50.73
CA LYS A 868 -25.94 -18.75 50.88
C LYS A 868 -25.28 -18.33 49.56
N VAL A 869 -25.78 -18.81 48.42
CA VAL A 869 -25.21 -18.48 47.11
C VAL A 869 -25.86 -17.20 46.58
N GLY A 870 -25.06 -16.17 46.31
CA GLY A 870 -25.54 -14.91 45.76
C GLY A 870 -26.18 -15.06 44.38
N GLN A 871 -27.13 -14.17 44.07
CA GLN A 871 -27.91 -14.22 42.83
C GLN A 871 -27.03 -14.13 41.56
N ALA A 872 -25.98 -13.30 41.57
CA ALA A 872 -25.06 -13.15 40.43
C ALA A 872 -24.35 -14.46 40.06
N ILE A 873 -23.95 -15.24 41.07
CA ILE A 873 -23.30 -16.54 40.88
C ILE A 873 -24.31 -17.54 40.30
N ARG A 874 -25.54 -17.58 40.83
CA ARG A 874 -26.60 -18.46 40.30
C ARG A 874 -26.89 -18.18 38.84
N GLU A 875 -27.00 -16.91 38.47
CA GLU A 875 -27.23 -16.49 37.09
C GLU A 875 -26.05 -16.82 36.17
N HIS A 876 -24.81 -16.66 36.64
CA HIS A 876 -23.63 -17.04 35.85
C HIS A 876 -23.62 -18.54 35.52
N TYR A 877 -23.83 -19.43 36.49
CA TYR A 877 -23.80 -20.87 36.24
C TYR A 877 -24.94 -21.35 35.35
N VAL A 878 -26.15 -20.80 35.53
CA VAL A 878 -27.34 -21.28 34.81
C VAL A 878 -27.49 -20.64 33.41
N LEU A 879 -26.94 -19.44 33.20
CA LEU A 879 -27.15 -18.64 31.97
C LEU A 879 -25.86 -18.29 31.22
N SER A 880 -24.69 -18.83 31.60
CA SER A 880 -23.44 -18.55 30.86
C SER A 880 -23.37 -19.23 29.51
N ARG A 881 -23.91 -20.45 29.39
CA ARG A 881 -23.90 -21.23 28.15
C ARG A 881 -25.29 -21.80 27.82
N PRO A 882 -26.26 -20.94 27.46
CA PRO A 882 -27.60 -21.41 27.17
C PRO A 882 -27.66 -22.12 25.82
N ASN A 883 -28.23 -23.33 25.80
CA ASN A 883 -28.61 -24.08 24.60
C ASN A 883 -30.13 -24.34 24.51
N LYS A 884 -30.87 -23.90 25.52
CA LYS A 884 -32.32 -24.03 25.61
C LYS A 884 -32.94 -22.67 25.90
N PHE A 885 -34.00 -22.35 25.18
CA PHE A 885 -34.73 -21.09 25.27
C PHE A 885 -36.20 -21.36 25.48
N SER A 886 -36.95 -20.40 25.97
CA SER A 886 -38.35 -20.61 26.27
C SER A 886 -39.22 -19.38 26.13
N THR A 887 -40.48 -19.64 25.80
CA THR A 887 -41.58 -18.68 25.79
C THR A 887 -42.76 -19.23 26.57
N THR A 888 -43.30 -18.44 27.48
CA THR A 888 -44.46 -18.82 28.29
C THR A 888 -45.74 -18.23 27.70
N SER A 889 -46.69 -19.07 27.30
CA SER A 889 -47.99 -18.61 26.80
C SER A 889 -48.92 -18.29 27.98
N ARG A 890 -49.27 -17.01 28.17
CA ARG A 890 -50.28 -16.61 29.16
C ARG A 890 -51.67 -16.86 28.60
N ARG A 891 -52.33 -17.96 28.98
CA ARG A 891 -53.80 -18.00 29.01
C ARG A 891 -54.24 -17.63 30.41
N HIS A 892 -54.74 -16.40 30.58
CA HIS A 892 -55.42 -16.01 31.81
C HIS A 892 -56.80 -16.65 31.76
N VAL A 893 -57.00 -17.72 32.53
CA VAL A 893 -58.36 -18.17 32.87
C VAL A 893 -58.68 -17.46 34.19
N SER A 894 -59.53 -16.45 34.13
CA SER A 894 -60.07 -15.79 35.33
C SER A 894 -60.94 -16.79 36.09
N ASP A 895 -60.73 -16.91 37.40
CA ASP A 895 -61.44 -17.78 38.37
C ASP A 895 -60.95 -19.23 38.57
N THR A 896 -59.63 -19.48 38.59
CA THR A 896 -59.09 -20.78 39.06
C THR A 896 -58.27 -20.63 40.35
N SER A 897 -58.40 -21.60 41.26
CA SER A 897 -57.65 -21.64 42.53
C SER A 897 -56.13 -21.69 42.28
N LEU A 898 -55.28 -21.18 43.19
CA LEU A 898 -53.81 -21.20 43.07
C LEU A 898 -53.22 -22.60 42.80
N LYS A 899 -54.00 -23.67 43.07
CA LYS A 899 -53.61 -25.07 42.88
C LYS A 899 -53.93 -25.63 41.48
N GLU A 900 -54.69 -24.92 40.64
CA GLU A 900 -55.20 -25.42 39.34
C GLU A 900 -54.70 -24.63 38.12
N GLN A 901 -53.81 -23.64 38.33
CA GLN A 901 -53.29 -22.82 37.23
C GLN A 901 -52.25 -23.57 36.39
N ALA A 902 -52.64 -24.06 35.21
CA ALA A 902 -51.74 -24.71 34.26
C ALA A 902 -51.11 -23.70 33.28
N ILE A 903 -49.82 -23.44 33.42
CA ILE A 903 -49.05 -22.57 32.51
C ILE A 903 -48.33 -23.44 31.48
N ARG A 904 -48.60 -23.21 30.19
CA ARG A 904 -47.88 -23.88 29.09
C ARG A 904 -46.65 -23.09 28.69
N LYS A 905 -45.50 -23.75 28.68
CA LYS A 905 -44.19 -23.20 28.29
C LYS A 905 -43.67 -23.97 27.08
N THR A 906 -43.26 -23.24 26.05
CA THR A 906 -42.59 -23.81 24.88
C THR A 906 -41.09 -23.68 25.10
N ILE A 907 -40.34 -24.76 24.90
CA ILE A 907 -38.88 -24.83 24.99
C ILE A 907 -38.33 -25.04 23.58
N TYR A 908 -37.34 -24.25 23.20
CA TYR A 908 -36.60 -24.36 21.95
C TYR A 908 -35.19 -24.82 22.28
N SER A 909 -34.72 -25.90 21.65
CA SER A 909 -33.33 -26.35 21.78
C SER A 909 -32.55 -25.97 20.53
N THR A 910 -31.38 -25.37 20.70
CA THR A 910 -30.50 -24.95 19.61
C THR A 910 -29.42 -25.98 19.32
N ALA A 911 -28.93 -26.00 18.07
CA ALA A 911 -27.83 -26.87 17.64
C ALA A 911 -26.54 -26.60 18.44
N GLU A 912 -26.20 -25.33 18.62
CA GLU A 912 -25.04 -24.88 19.39
C GLU A 912 -25.46 -24.11 20.64
N ALA A 913 -24.60 -24.12 21.66
CA ALA A 913 -24.77 -23.31 22.86
C ALA A 913 -24.16 -21.92 22.65
N PHE A 914 -24.84 -20.88 23.13
CA PHE A 914 -24.32 -19.51 23.05
C PHE A 914 -23.21 -19.26 24.08
N PRO A 915 -22.25 -18.36 23.79
CA PRO A 915 -22.10 -17.55 22.58
C PRO A 915 -21.60 -18.35 21.36
N THR A 916 -22.01 -17.98 20.14
CA THR A 916 -21.56 -18.58 18.87
C THR A 916 -20.94 -17.51 17.96
N ILE A 917 -20.05 -17.88 17.03
CA ILE A 917 -19.38 -16.92 16.11
C ILE A 917 -20.42 -16.09 15.32
N LEU A 918 -21.53 -16.71 14.92
CA LEU A 918 -22.59 -16.07 14.13
C LEU A 918 -23.64 -15.30 14.96
N ARG A 919 -23.56 -15.35 16.30
CA ARG A 919 -24.60 -14.83 17.22
C ARG A 919 -26.00 -15.36 16.94
N ARG A 920 -26.08 -16.54 16.30
CA ARG A 920 -27.31 -17.28 16.05
C ARG A 920 -27.05 -18.77 16.06
N SER A 921 -28.10 -19.55 16.28
CA SER A 921 -28.07 -21.02 16.14
C SER A 921 -29.43 -21.52 15.68
N GLU A 922 -29.44 -22.54 14.81
CA GLU A 922 -30.66 -23.19 14.33
C GLU A 922 -31.39 -23.91 15.49
N ILE A 923 -32.71 -23.88 15.48
CA ILE A 923 -33.57 -24.60 16.43
C ILE A 923 -33.79 -26.01 15.91
N VAL A 924 -33.29 -27.00 16.65
CA VAL A 924 -33.36 -28.42 16.29
C VAL A 924 -34.58 -29.13 16.89
N SER A 925 -35.09 -28.66 18.04
CA SER A 925 -36.28 -29.23 18.68
C SER A 925 -37.16 -28.16 19.33
N VAL A 926 -38.47 -28.43 19.34
CA VAL A 926 -39.48 -27.58 19.99
C VAL A 926 -40.36 -28.45 20.88
N ASP A 927 -40.22 -28.27 22.19
CA ASP A 927 -40.94 -29.04 23.20
C ASP A 927 -42.00 -28.18 23.89
N HIS A 928 -43.08 -28.81 24.36
CA HIS A 928 -44.11 -28.14 25.14
C HIS A 928 -44.25 -28.78 26.51
N ILE A 929 -44.00 -28.00 27.55
CA ILE A 929 -44.14 -28.44 28.94
C ILE A 929 -45.28 -27.69 29.63
N ASN A 930 -46.03 -28.39 30.47
CA ASN A 930 -47.01 -27.79 31.38
C ASN A 930 -46.36 -27.65 32.75
N LEU A 931 -46.22 -26.43 33.25
CA LEU A 931 -45.63 -26.15 34.55
C LEU A 931 -46.61 -26.53 35.66
N THR A 932 -46.10 -27.19 36.71
CA THR A 932 -46.88 -27.41 37.93
C THR A 932 -47.09 -26.08 38.68
N PRO A 933 -48.07 -26.00 39.60
CA PRO A 933 -48.27 -24.79 40.41
C PRO A 933 -47.01 -24.37 41.18
N VAL A 934 -46.26 -25.33 41.73
CA VAL A 934 -45.00 -25.09 42.47
C VAL A 934 -43.91 -24.55 41.53
N GLN A 935 -43.74 -25.12 40.34
CA GLN A 935 -42.78 -24.64 39.33
C GLN A 935 -43.13 -23.23 38.84
N SER A 936 -44.41 -22.98 38.60
CA SER A 936 -44.93 -21.68 38.17
C SER A 936 -44.71 -20.61 39.25
N ALA A 937 -44.94 -20.96 40.51
CA ALA A 937 -44.67 -20.10 41.66
C ALA A 937 -43.17 -19.80 41.80
N LEU A 938 -42.31 -20.82 41.70
CA LEU A 938 -40.86 -20.66 41.77
C LEU A 938 -40.33 -19.71 40.68
N GLU A 939 -40.70 -19.94 39.42
CA GLU A 939 -40.28 -19.06 38.31
C GLU A 939 -40.75 -17.61 38.52
N ARG A 940 -41.98 -17.44 39.01
CA ARG A 940 -42.56 -16.11 39.25
C ARG A 940 -41.87 -15.38 40.40
N THR A 941 -41.59 -16.08 41.49
CA THR A 941 -40.84 -15.55 42.63
C THR A 941 -39.43 -15.14 42.19
N LEU A 942 -38.69 -16.03 41.52
CA LEU A 942 -37.35 -15.72 41.00
C LEU A 942 -37.36 -14.53 40.05
N ARG A 943 -38.32 -14.46 39.12
CA ARG A 943 -38.45 -13.32 38.20
C ARG A 943 -38.72 -12.02 38.95
N LYS A 944 -39.64 -12.01 39.92
CA LYS A 944 -39.95 -10.82 40.72
C LYS A 944 -38.77 -10.37 41.56
N THR A 945 -38.01 -11.30 42.13
CA THR A 945 -36.75 -11.00 42.82
C THR A 945 -35.75 -10.31 41.90
N THR A 946 -35.56 -10.82 40.67
CA THR A 946 -34.64 -10.21 39.70
C THR A 946 -35.10 -8.82 39.22
N GLU A 947 -36.41 -8.62 39.01
CA GLU A 947 -36.98 -7.31 38.64
C GLU A 947 -36.70 -6.26 39.73
N LEU A 948 -36.90 -6.62 41.01
CA LEU A 948 -36.59 -5.73 42.14
C LEU A 948 -35.09 -5.44 42.27
N ALA A 949 -34.24 -6.45 42.08
CA ALA A 949 -32.79 -6.27 42.10
C ALA A 949 -32.29 -5.31 41.01
N GLN A 950 -32.87 -5.37 39.81
CA GLN A 950 -32.53 -4.46 38.71
C GLN A 950 -32.98 -3.01 39.02
N LEU A 951 -34.17 -2.83 39.59
CA LEU A 951 -34.66 -1.52 40.01
C LEU A 951 -33.80 -0.92 41.13
N GLU A 952 -33.40 -1.70 42.13
CA GLU A 952 -32.50 -1.25 43.21
C GLU A 952 -31.14 -0.79 42.68
N ARG A 953 -30.54 -1.52 41.74
CA ARG A 953 -29.29 -1.11 41.08
C ARG A 953 -29.44 0.22 40.34
N ARG A 954 -30.52 0.41 39.57
CA ARG A 954 -30.79 1.68 38.84
C ARG A 954 -30.97 2.86 39.78
N VAL A 955 -31.65 2.65 40.91
CA VAL A 955 -31.80 3.67 41.96
C VAL A 955 -30.46 4.02 42.60
N THR A 956 -29.62 3.01 42.90
CA THR A 956 -28.29 3.21 43.49
C THR A 956 -27.36 3.98 42.54
N ASN A 957 -27.54 3.81 41.24
CA ASN A 957 -26.81 4.55 40.20
C ASN A 957 -27.33 5.98 39.95
N GLY A 958 -28.32 6.45 40.71
CA GLY A 958 -28.78 7.84 40.69
C GLY A 958 -29.94 8.14 39.74
N GLU A 959 -30.64 7.14 39.21
CA GLU A 959 -31.78 7.35 38.32
C GLU A 959 -33.09 7.62 39.10
N ASP A 960 -33.47 8.90 39.24
CA ASP A 960 -34.65 9.29 40.04
C ASP A 960 -35.98 8.67 39.53
N SER A 961 -36.12 8.40 38.22
CA SER A 961 -37.31 7.73 37.65
C SER A 961 -37.44 6.26 38.08
N ALA A 962 -36.32 5.58 38.34
CA ALA A 962 -36.28 4.20 38.81
C ALA A 962 -36.78 4.09 40.26
N LEU A 963 -36.64 5.15 41.06
CA LEU A 963 -37.12 5.16 42.45
C LEU A 963 -38.65 5.16 42.51
N GLN A 964 -39.31 5.84 41.58
CA GLN A 964 -40.76 5.80 41.46
C GLN A 964 -41.24 4.38 41.07
N GLN A 965 -40.62 3.78 40.07
CA GLN A 965 -40.91 2.39 39.65
C GLN A 965 -40.66 1.37 40.77
N LEU A 966 -39.58 1.55 41.54
CA LEU A 966 -39.27 0.73 42.69
C LEU A 966 -40.33 0.88 43.79
N THR A 967 -40.79 2.11 44.06
CA THR A 967 -41.83 2.37 45.06
C THR A 967 -43.15 1.70 44.69
N GLU A 968 -43.58 1.79 43.42
CA GLU A 968 -44.77 1.10 42.92
C GLU A 968 -44.64 -0.41 43.01
N ALA A 969 -43.48 -0.97 42.62
CA ALA A 969 -43.21 -2.39 42.71
C ALA A 969 -43.20 -2.91 44.16
N LEU A 970 -42.61 -2.15 45.09
CA LEU A 970 -42.57 -2.48 46.52
C LEU A 970 -43.96 -2.45 47.14
N MET A 971 -44.76 -1.41 46.86
CA MET A 971 -46.16 -1.31 47.32
C MET A 971 -46.98 -2.55 46.96
N LEU A 972 -46.82 -3.04 45.72
CA LEU A 972 -47.49 -4.26 45.25
C LEU A 972 -46.92 -5.56 45.84
N SER A 973 -45.64 -5.55 46.25
CA SER A 973 -44.91 -6.70 46.77
C SER A 973 -45.06 -6.91 48.28
N VAL A 974 -45.42 -5.86 49.03
CA VAL A 974 -45.67 -5.89 50.49
C VAL A 974 -47.15 -5.85 50.84
N ASP A 975 -48.05 -5.71 49.86
CA ASP A 975 -49.49 -5.85 50.07
C ASP A 975 -49.89 -7.33 50.00
N SER A 976 -50.40 -7.86 51.11
CA SER A 976 -50.85 -9.25 51.24
C SER A 976 -52.08 -9.56 50.38
N ASN A 977 -52.88 -8.55 50.01
CA ASN A 977 -54.08 -8.74 49.19
C ASN A 977 -53.81 -8.63 47.68
N SER A 978 -52.68 -8.04 47.29
CA SER A 978 -52.29 -7.89 45.90
C SER A 978 -52.11 -9.24 45.16
N PRO A 979 -52.63 -9.41 43.94
CA PRO A 979 -52.35 -10.58 43.10
C PRO A 979 -50.91 -10.63 42.58
N ALA A 980 -50.13 -9.57 42.80
CA ALA A 980 -48.73 -9.50 42.41
C ALA A 980 -47.77 -9.96 43.52
N THR A 981 -48.25 -10.08 44.77
CA THR A 981 -47.45 -10.48 45.93
C THR A 981 -47.03 -11.94 45.83
N VAL A 982 -45.76 -12.24 46.06
CA VAL A 982 -45.25 -13.63 45.98
C VAL A 982 -45.43 -14.38 47.30
N ALA A 983 -45.67 -13.69 48.41
CA ALA A 983 -45.88 -14.28 49.74
C ALA A 983 -47.04 -15.30 49.76
N LYS A 984 -48.06 -15.14 48.91
CA LYS A 984 -49.18 -16.09 48.75
C LYS A 984 -48.74 -17.49 48.31
N TYR A 985 -47.60 -17.62 47.63
CA TYR A 985 -47.08 -18.92 47.20
C TYR A 985 -46.59 -19.79 48.36
N ARG A 986 -46.49 -19.25 49.58
CA ARG A 986 -46.24 -20.03 50.80
C ARG A 986 -47.31 -21.10 51.05
N GLU A 987 -48.55 -20.88 50.60
CA GLU A 987 -49.66 -21.85 50.69
C GLU A 987 -49.40 -23.14 49.88
N LEU A 988 -48.43 -23.13 48.98
CA LEU A 988 -48.01 -24.30 48.18
C LEU A 988 -46.94 -25.14 48.90
N ILE A 989 -46.42 -24.69 50.04
CA ILE A 989 -45.45 -25.42 50.86
C ILE A 989 -46.21 -26.11 52.00
N PRO A 990 -45.97 -27.40 52.28
CA PRO A 990 -46.58 -28.08 53.43
C PRO A 990 -46.26 -27.35 54.75
N GLN A 991 -47.29 -26.95 55.48
CA GLN A 991 -47.16 -26.36 56.82
C GLN A 991 -47.17 -27.48 57.88
N PRO A 992 -46.44 -27.33 59.00
CA PRO A 992 -46.59 -28.25 60.12
C PRO A 992 -48.03 -28.21 60.64
N PRO A 993 -48.61 -29.35 61.08
CA PRO A 993 -49.97 -29.38 61.60
C PRO A 993 -50.10 -28.43 62.80
N ALA A 994 -51.18 -27.65 62.85
CA ALA A 994 -51.46 -26.78 63.99
C ALA A 994 -51.56 -27.61 65.28
N PRO A 995 -50.99 -27.14 66.41
CA PRO A 995 -51.10 -27.87 67.67
C PRO A 995 -52.58 -27.94 68.06
N THR A 996 -53.16 -29.13 68.01
CA THR A 996 -54.46 -29.40 68.61
C THR A 996 -54.35 -29.16 70.11
N GLU A 997 -55.27 -28.38 70.68
CA GLU A 997 -55.41 -28.17 72.13
C GLU A 997 -55.75 -29.49 72.83
N SER A 998 -54.76 -30.34 73.02
CA SER A 998 -54.77 -31.47 73.93
C SER A 998 -53.33 -31.73 74.35
N VAL A 999 -53.09 -31.58 75.64
CA VAL A 999 -51.81 -31.76 76.34
C VAL A 999 -51.02 -32.93 75.74
N MET A 1000 -49.90 -32.63 75.08
CA MET A 1000 -48.90 -33.61 74.65
C MET A 1000 -47.55 -33.22 75.29
N ASP A 1001 -46.85 -34.23 75.78
CA ASP A 1001 -45.53 -34.15 76.43
C ASP A 1001 -44.43 -33.65 75.47
N GLU A 1002 -43.37 -33.06 76.02
CA GLU A 1002 -42.24 -32.42 75.30
C GLU A 1002 -41.38 -33.35 74.40
N GLU A 1003 -41.74 -34.64 74.23
CA GLU A 1003 -40.97 -35.61 73.43
C GLU A 1003 -41.58 -35.95 72.05
N ASP A 1004 -42.78 -35.47 71.71
CA ASP A 1004 -43.44 -35.70 70.41
C ASP A 1004 -43.61 -34.38 69.60
N GLN A 1005 -42.51 -33.70 69.26
CA GLN A 1005 -42.57 -32.70 68.19
C GLN A 1005 -42.68 -33.42 66.83
N PRO A 1006 -43.69 -33.15 65.99
CA PRO A 1006 -43.75 -33.75 64.66
C PRO A 1006 -42.50 -33.33 63.87
N GLU A 1007 -41.76 -34.31 63.35
CA GLU A 1007 -40.64 -34.04 62.44
C GLU A 1007 -41.11 -33.09 61.32
N PRO A 1008 -40.33 -32.04 60.99
CA PRO A 1008 -40.72 -31.11 59.95
C PRO A 1008 -40.93 -31.87 58.63
N PRO A 1009 -42.00 -31.58 57.86
CA PRO A 1009 -42.30 -32.31 56.64
C PRO A 1009 -41.09 -32.28 55.69
N GLN A 1010 -40.69 -33.44 55.17
CA GLN A 1010 -39.62 -33.54 54.18
C GLN A 1010 -40.06 -32.84 52.89
N LEU A 1011 -39.53 -31.65 52.66
CA LEU A 1011 -39.81 -30.88 51.45
C LEU A 1011 -39.17 -31.56 50.25
N SER A 1012 -39.91 -31.68 49.15
CA SER A 1012 -39.32 -32.05 47.85
C SER A 1012 -38.29 -31.00 47.41
N GLN A 1013 -37.40 -31.37 46.49
CA GLN A 1013 -36.37 -30.45 45.98
C GLN A 1013 -36.95 -29.15 45.44
N MET A 1014 -38.11 -29.22 44.77
CA MET A 1014 -38.82 -28.06 44.20
C MET A 1014 -39.49 -27.19 45.28
N GLU A 1015 -40.09 -27.79 46.31
CA GLU A 1015 -40.69 -27.05 47.43
C GLU A 1015 -39.62 -26.35 48.27
N ASN A 1016 -38.47 -27.01 48.47
CA ASN A 1016 -37.33 -26.39 49.14
C ASN A 1016 -36.75 -25.23 48.31
N ALA A 1017 -36.63 -25.39 46.99
CA ALA A 1017 -36.22 -24.30 46.10
C ALA A 1017 -37.20 -23.12 46.16
N LEU A 1018 -38.52 -23.36 46.23
CA LEU A 1018 -39.53 -22.32 46.41
C LEU A 1018 -39.39 -21.61 47.77
N LYS A 1019 -39.16 -22.37 48.86
CA LYS A 1019 -38.90 -21.81 50.19
C LYS A 1019 -37.69 -20.88 50.17
N VAL A 1020 -36.58 -21.33 49.60
CA VAL A 1020 -35.35 -20.52 49.46
C VAL A 1020 -35.61 -19.28 48.60
N ALA A 1021 -36.32 -19.42 47.47
CA ALA A 1021 -36.65 -18.29 46.61
C ALA A 1021 -37.53 -17.22 47.29
N LEU A 1022 -38.46 -17.62 48.16
CA LEU A 1022 -39.27 -16.70 48.97
C LEU A 1022 -38.42 -15.97 50.02
N MET A 1023 -37.49 -16.66 50.68
CA MET A 1023 -36.54 -16.05 51.61
C MET A 1023 -35.63 -15.04 50.90
N ASP A 1024 -35.11 -15.39 49.72
CA ASP A 1024 -34.29 -14.50 48.91
C ASP A 1024 -35.09 -13.28 48.42
N HIS A 1025 -36.36 -13.46 48.06
CA HIS A 1025 -37.26 -12.37 47.71
C HIS A 1025 -37.46 -11.41 48.88
N ALA A 1026 -37.71 -11.94 50.09
CA ALA A 1026 -37.86 -11.14 51.30
C ALA A 1026 -36.58 -10.33 51.62
N LEU A 1027 -35.40 -10.96 51.49
CA LEU A 1027 -34.12 -10.27 51.64
C LEU A 1027 -33.93 -9.15 50.60
N MET A 1028 -34.33 -9.38 49.35
CA MET A 1028 -34.25 -8.38 48.29
C MET A 1028 -35.19 -7.20 48.58
N VAL A 1029 -36.43 -7.45 49.00
CA VAL A 1029 -37.37 -6.41 49.41
C VAL A 1029 -36.79 -5.58 50.57
N LYS A 1030 -36.23 -6.24 51.59
CA LYS A 1030 -35.54 -5.57 52.71
C LYS A 1030 -34.39 -4.69 52.24
N ARG A 1031 -33.58 -5.18 51.28
CA ARG A 1031 -32.48 -4.42 50.70
C ARG A 1031 -32.98 -3.19 49.91
N CYS A 1032 -34.03 -3.34 49.10
CA CYS A 1032 -34.65 -2.22 48.38
C CYS A 1032 -35.16 -1.12 49.31
N LEU A 1033 -35.68 -1.47 50.49
CA LEU A 1033 -36.11 -0.47 51.49
C LEU A 1033 -34.94 0.39 52.01
N GLY A 1034 -33.71 -0.09 51.93
CA GLY A 1034 -32.51 0.68 52.25
C GLY A 1034 -32.20 1.82 51.27
N ALA A 1035 -32.84 1.86 50.10
CA ALA A 1035 -32.62 2.91 49.11
C ALA A 1035 -33.26 4.27 49.49
N TYR A 1036 -34.20 4.29 50.43
CA TYR A 1036 -34.92 5.49 50.87
C TYR A 1036 -34.13 6.28 51.94
N THR A 1037 -33.05 6.94 51.52
CA THR A 1037 -32.15 7.69 52.43
C THR A 1037 -32.55 9.16 52.62
N ARG A 1038 -33.38 9.72 51.74
CA ARG A 1038 -33.76 11.15 51.75
C ARG A 1038 -34.83 11.45 52.82
N PRO A 1039 -34.73 12.55 53.59
CA PRO A 1039 -35.71 12.91 54.64
C PRO A 1039 -37.16 12.98 54.15
N ALA A 1040 -37.39 13.48 52.93
CA ALA A 1040 -38.71 13.59 52.32
C ALA A 1040 -39.41 12.24 52.06
N GLN A 1041 -38.67 11.13 52.11
CA GLN A 1041 -39.14 9.78 51.78
C GLN A 1041 -39.28 8.87 53.00
N GLN A 1042 -38.93 9.35 54.20
CA GLN A 1042 -38.94 8.55 55.42
C GLN A 1042 -40.34 8.08 55.83
N ALA A 1043 -41.38 8.88 55.58
CA ALA A 1043 -42.77 8.50 55.87
C ALA A 1043 -43.22 7.31 55.01
N THR A 1044 -42.89 7.32 53.71
CA THR A 1044 -43.19 6.22 52.79
C THR A 1044 -42.38 4.97 53.11
N ALA A 1045 -41.10 5.14 53.47
CA ALA A 1045 -40.24 4.03 53.88
C ALA A 1045 -40.75 3.33 55.16
N ALA A 1046 -41.23 4.10 56.14
CA ALA A 1046 -41.80 3.56 57.38
C ALA A 1046 -43.10 2.77 57.15
N ASP A 1047 -44.01 3.25 56.29
CA ASP A 1047 -45.23 2.53 55.90
C ASP A 1047 -44.90 1.22 55.17
N LEU A 1048 -43.98 1.26 54.18
CA LEU A 1048 -43.53 0.09 53.46
C LEU A 1048 -42.83 -0.94 54.37
N LEU A 1049 -42.02 -0.49 55.33
CA LEU A 1049 -41.34 -1.38 56.28
C LEU A 1049 -42.33 -2.10 57.19
N SER A 1050 -43.35 -1.40 57.71
CA SER A 1050 -44.39 -2.01 58.54
C SER A 1050 -45.19 -3.08 57.79
N ARG A 1051 -45.55 -2.82 56.53
CA ARG A 1051 -46.23 -3.80 55.66
C ARG A 1051 -45.32 -4.97 55.27
N PHE A 1052 -44.03 -4.72 55.09
CA PHE A 1052 -43.03 -5.75 54.81
C PHE A 1052 -42.89 -6.73 55.97
N GLU A 1053 -42.71 -6.23 57.20
CA GLU A 1053 -42.60 -7.07 58.41
C GLU A 1053 -43.86 -7.93 58.62
N THR A 1054 -45.03 -7.37 58.33
CA THR A 1054 -46.31 -8.11 58.41
C THR A 1054 -46.42 -9.22 57.36
N THR A 1055 -45.97 -8.96 56.12
CA THR A 1055 -46.17 -9.88 54.98
C THR A 1055 -45.12 -10.99 54.92
N TYR A 1056 -43.86 -10.69 55.28
CA TYR A 1056 -42.72 -11.61 55.19
C TYR A 1056 -42.15 -12.05 56.55
N GLY A 1057 -42.89 -11.84 57.64
CA GLY A 1057 -42.49 -12.25 59.00
C GLY A 1057 -41.95 -13.70 59.09
N PRO A 1058 -42.65 -14.71 58.55
CA PRO A 1058 -42.20 -16.11 58.60
C PRO A 1058 -40.87 -16.38 57.87
N GLU A 1059 -40.61 -15.73 56.74
CA GLU A 1059 -39.32 -15.84 56.04
C GLU A 1059 -38.18 -15.16 56.81
N LEU A 1060 -38.47 -14.05 57.49
CA LEU A 1060 -37.51 -13.33 58.33
C LEU A 1060 -37.13 -14.13 59.58
N GLU A 1061 -38.10 -14.80 60.20
CA GLU A 1061 -37.89 -15.72 61.33
C GLU A 1061 -37.03 -16.92 60.91
N ALA A 1062 -37.35 -17.57 59.78
CA ALA A 1062 -36.56 -18.69 59.24
C ALA A 1062 -35.10 -18.30 58.91
N LEU A 1063 -34.87 -17.07 58.45
CA LEU A 1063 -33.51 -16.52 58.23
C LEU A 1063 -32.75 -16.33 59.56
N SER A 1064 -33.45 -15.95 60.64
CA SER A 1064 -32.85 -15.75 61.97
C SER A 1064 -32.51 -17.05 62.70
N GLU A 1065 -33.35 -18.08 62.60
CA GLU A 1065 -33.12 -19.42 63.19
C GLU A 1065 -31.90 -20.12 62.56
N SER A 1066 -31.71 -19.94 61.25
CA SER A 1066 -30.52 -20.44 60.53
C SER A 1066 -29.21 -19.75 60.96
N SER A 1067 -29.30 -18.56 61.55
CA SER A 1067 -28.15 -17.80 62.05
C SER A 1067 -27.77 -18.19 63.49
N GLN A 1068 -28.75 -18.58 64.33
CA GLN A 1068 -28.51 -19.00 65.71
C GLN A 1068 -27.90 -20.42 65.81
N SER A 1069 -28.27 -21.32 64.90
CA SER A 1069 -27.77 -22.71 64.85
C SER A 1069 -26.26 -22.82 64.56
N GLN A 1070 -25.61 -21.84 63.93
CA GLN A 1070 -24.15 -21.83 63.73
C GLN A 1070 -23.36 -21.34 64.96
N SER A 1071 -23.93 -20.49 65.82
CA SER A 1071 -23.27 -20.02 67.04
C SER A 1071 -23.00 -21.14 68.05
N ILE A 1072 -23.74 -22.25 67.93
CA ILE A 1072 -23.57 -23.46 68.73
C ILE A 1072 -22.45 -24.35 68.17
N SER A 1073 -22.19 -24.33 66.85
CA SER A 1073 -21.12 -25.15 66.23
C SER A 1073 -19.71 -24.55 66.40
N ASP A 1074 -19.58 -23.22 66.46
CA ASP A 1074 -18.27 -22.55 66.66
C ASP A 1074 -17.74 -22.65 68.10
N ARG A 1075 -18.54 -23.12 69.06
CA ARG A 1075 -18.07 -23.44 70.42
C ARG A 1075 -17.42 -24.83 70.54
N MET A 1076 -17.49 -25.69 69.51
CA MET A 1076 -16.97 -27.07 69.57
C MET A 1076 -15.65 -27.30 68.80
N THR A 1077 -15.13 -26.33 68.05
CA THR A 1077 -13.90 -26.48 67.21
C THR A 1077 -12.66 -25.80 67.78
N GLY A 1078 -12.66 -25.47 69.08
CA GLY A 1078 -11.54 -24.80 69.77
C GLY A 1078 -10.37 -25.70 70.22
N THR A 1079 -10.25 -26.95 69.76
CA THR A 1079 -9.26 -27.90 70.33
C THR A 1079 -8.57 -28.79 69.30
N VAL A 1080 -8.12 -28.28 68.15
CA VAL A 1080 -7.15 -28.99 67.30
C VAL A 1080 -6.17 -28.03 66.62
N LYS A 1081 -5.30 -27.38 67.39
CA LYS A 1081 -4.07 -26.73 66.88
C LYS A 1081 -2.92 -26.96 67.86
N LYS A 1082 -2.33 -28.16 67.83
CA LYS A 1082 -0.96 -28.47 68.27
C LYS A 1082 -0.68 -29.96 68.05
N ARG A 1083 -0.17 -30.30 66.87
CA ARG A 1083 0.72 -31.44 66.59
C ARG A 1083 0.87 -31.58 65.07
N PHE A 1084 1.82 -30.86 64.48
CA PHE A 1084 2.53 -31.28 63.27
C PHE A 1084 3.79 -30.41 63.15
N SER A 1085 4.81 -30.82 63.88
CA SER A 1085 6.18 -30.37 63.67
C SER A 1085 7.11 -31.46 64.19
N MET A 1086 7.38 -32.48 63.37
CA MET A 1086 8.65 -33.19 63.41
C MET A 1086 8.75 -34.18 62.25
N LEU A 1087 9.96 -34.24 61.70
CA LEU A 1087 10.54 -35.28 60.85
C LEU A 1087 10.32 -35.15 59.35
N ASN A 1088 11.26 -34.42 58.75
CA ASN A 1088 11.78 -34.66 57.42
C ASN A 1088 13.00 -35.60 57.54
N ILE A 1089 13.32 -36.33 56.46
CA ILE A 1089 14.53 -37.14 56.13
C ILE A 1089 14.23 -38.64 55.89
N GLY A 1090 14.48 -39.09 54.64
CA GLY A 1090 14.81 -40.50 54.37
C GLY A 1090 14.54 -41.01 52.96
N LYS A 1091 15.41 -40.68 51.99
CA LYS A 1091 15.52 -41.34 50.67
C LYS A 1091 15.82 -42.84 50.77
N LYS A 1092 15.19 -43.66 49.92
CA LYS A 1092 15.73 -44.79 49.08
C LYS A 1092 14.55 -45.69 48.63
N ALA A 1093 14.16 -45.66 47.36
CA ALA A 1093 14.71 -46.41 46.22
C ALA A 1093 14.33 -47.90 46.18
N SER A 1094 13.50 -48.23 45.17
CA SER A 1094 13.46 -49.48 44.37
C SER A 1094 13.06 -50.77 45.13
N LYS A 1095 12.05 -51.56 44.74
CA LYS A 1095 11.83 -52.19 43.43
C LYS A 1095 10.62 -53.15 43.52
N ASN A 1096 9.93 -53.26 42.38
CA ASN A 1096 9.38 -54.49 41.78
C ASN A 1096 7.95 -55.01 42.08
N PHE A 1097 7.35 -55.41 40.94
CA PHE A 1097 6.18 -56.25 40.64
C PHE A 1097 4.79 -55.61 40.77
N ARG A 1098 4.14 -55.14 39.69
CA ARG A 1098 3.47 -55.83 38.55
C ARG A 1098 2.27 -56.71 38.93
N LEU A 1099 1.13 -56.33 38.33
CA LEU A 1099 0.03 -57.11 37.71
C LEU A 1099 -1.36 -57.07 38.38
N GLY A 1100 -2.36 -56.88 37.51
CA GLY A 1100 -3.81 -57.05 37.73
C GLY A 1100 -4.57 -55.73 37.60
N GLU A 1101 -4.85 -55.21 36.39
CA GLU A 1101 -6.02 -55.58 35.55
C GLU A 1101 -7.35 -55.68 36.32
N SER A 1102 -8.28 -54.76 36.05
CA SER A 1102 -9.51 -54.97 35.26
C SER A 1102 -10.57 -53.95 35.71
N VAL A 1103 -11.11 -53.13 34.80
CA VAL A 1103 -12.51 -53.19 34.28
C VAL A 1103 -13.52 -52.62 35.30
N ALA A 1104 -14.45 -51.72 35.03
CA ALA A 1104 -15.06 -51.09 33.85
C ALA A 1104 -15.83 -49.83 34.32
N GLU A 1105 -16.28 -49.02 33.35
CA GLU A 1105 -17.58 -48.30 33.26
C GLU A 1105 -18.18 -47.70 34.55
N GLU A 1106 -18.50 -46.41 34.67
CA GLU A 1106 -19.12 -45.45 33.75
C GLU A 1106 -18.59 -44.02 33.98
#